data_AF-A0AA36JEC7-F1
#
_entry.id   AF-A0AA36JEC7-F1
#
_cell.length_a   1.000
_cell.length_b   1.000
_cell.length_c   1.000
_cell.angle_alpha   90.00
_cell.angle_beta   90.00
_cell.angle_gamma   90.00
#
_symmetry.space_group_name_H-M   'P 1'
#
loop_
_entity.id
_entity.type
_entity.pdbx_description
1 polymer ?
#
loop_
_entity_poly.entity_id
_entity_poly.type
_entity_poly.pdbx_seq_one_letter_code
_entity_poly.pdbx_strand_id
1 'polypeptide(L)'
;MADPMAEPLRVAILGQKDAMIFCLFQLVQVRRTRSLEVLVLSPKEQTVPPSADVAAVCSTLGYQHCVARTNAMVLESIQQFKPSLLVSILWPRRVQREVLDLCRDCINFHPSLLPRHRGSLTQFWAIFDADEEAGTTCHRMVEEFDAGRILRQEPVKLAPDETALSLNHKLALATERCFKHVLEVFLAEGLPEGEEWDVAQFPYHFRRLPEEGFIDFSWPLDKVDRFIRAMYFPPFTPARLRMEDGSEHRVLNLSQYQALIKGKAPAKLFWDEDQTPVKARAIRADPKPETTSATPWMAWTWWPAALAGLLLSWVAVAVTGPSNPSLAPRQSVPGTQCIDGSPANLYLAHGYGDGRRKWVVFFQGGGWCTGTSGSPHLPGYCPQEDVAHPDLCEERSRGYHGSSLSDSESRDFTRRGCLSGDSDINPMMYNWNRVMVRNCDGTLFLSSAELPGLHLRGRDNAVQAIRALLGQGLADASELLFAGCSAGGVASVLLADTLRPMVEEAVHARGGRVFVAVLSDSGFFPDWSAKSIPAGVLHFPQFQWLFATGNVSAALPPECLAAGHGWRCMLLETALPYVKTPCFVLQSTVDSWQLQSSDQKSLESLHQHMRANLLAAVQSPHGGALDNCFHHCEAWGNIHWGGLSNREAFERWYRARVRQWDAGEDFNTTGEGWPLLHLGALAAPRCYPGQEKHKDWHATLGSRRLSDLDAAARWKMNAMRTLLTEETLKVPKGVKITIKSKQVEVKGKHGDLKRDFKHLPIELFLADGGKKVVARMYFAKSKQCSMLNTVCSHISNLFEGVQKKFEYKLRLVYAHFPINVNIINGGKTIEIRNFLGEKVVRTVHMLPGVTVEKSSSTKDEIVVSGSDIELCGRSSALIHQSCLCKKKDIRKFLDGIYVSSHGVKEE
;
A
#
# COMPACT_ATOMS: atom_id res chain seq x y z
N MET A 1 -14.65 -22.62 -31.50
CA MET A 1 -13.38 -23.39 -31.38
C MET A 1 -12.33 -22.61 -32.14
N ALA A 2 -11.14 -22.40 -31.58
CA ALA A 2 -10.05 -21.75 -32.30
C ALA A 2 -9.46 -22.71 -33.35
N ASP A 3 -9.05 -22.18 -34.50
CA ASP A 3 -8.33 -22.96 -35.53
C ASP A 3 -6.94 -23.36 -34.97
N PRO A 4 -6.62 -24.66 -34.83
CA PRO A 4 -5.34 -25.11 -34.30
C PRO A 4 -4.15 -24.84 -35.24
N MET A 5 -4.38 -24.35 -36.47
CA MET A 5 -3.34 -24.00 -37.44
C MET A 5 -2.99 -22.50 -37.48
N ALA A 6 -3.69 -21.65 -36.73
CA ALA A 6 -3.41 -20.21 -36.68
C ALA A 6 -2.22 -19.91 -35.74
N GLU A 7 -1.28 -19.05 -36.18
CA GLU A 7 -0.18 -18.59 -35.33
C GLU A 7 -0.69 -17.86 -34.07
N PRO A 8 -0.01 -18.01 -32.91
CA PRO A 8 -0.43 -17.35 -31.68
C PRO A 8 -0.35 -15.83 -31.79
N LEU A 9 -1.38 -15.15 -31.30
CA LEU A 9 -1.32 -13.70 -31.13
C LEU A 9 -0.24 -13.38 -30.10
N ARG A 10 0.68 -12.46 -30.43
CA ARG A 10 1.78 -12.06 -29.53
C ARG A 10 1.59 -10.64 -29.05
N VAL A 11 1.42 -10.46 -27.75
CA VAL A 11 1.24 -9.14 -27.11
C VAL A 11 2.40 -8.86 -26.16
N ALA A 12 3.12 -7.78 -26.40
CA ALA A 12 4.15 -7.29 -25.49
C ALA A 12 3.62 -6.09 -24.70
N ILE A 13 3.76 -6.09 -23.38
CA ILE A 13 3.38 -4.98 -22.49
C ILE A 13 4.63 -4.38 -21.85
N LEU A 14 4.83 -3.08 -22.01
CA LEU A 14 5.82 -2.27 -21.31
C LEU A 14 5.13 -1.48 -20.20
N GLY A 15 5.44 -1.72 -18.93
CA GLY A 15 4.77 -0.94 -17.89
C GLY A 15 5.17 -1.18 -16.43
N GLN A 16 4.40 -0.57 -15.54
CA GLN A 16 4.57 -0.62 -14.09
C GLN A 16 3.27 -0.15 -13.39
N LYS A 17 3.10 -0.52 -12.11
CA LYS A 17 1.96 -0.17 -11.23
C LYS A 17 0.62 -0.82 -11.61
N ASP A 18 -0.40 -0.46 -10.83
CA ASP A 18 -1.72 -1.11 -10.75
C ASP A 18 -2.50 -1.09 -12.07
N ALA A 19 -2.45 0.01 -12.82
CA ALA A 19 -3.13 0.13 -14.13
C ALA A 19 -2.70 -0.96 -15.13
N MET A 20 -1.43 -1.38 -15.10
CA MET A 20 -0.96 -2.48 -15.94
C MET A 20 -1.51 -3.83 -15.46
N ILE A 21 -1.65 -4.03 -14.16
CA ILE A 21 -2.13 -5.30 -13.57
C ILE A 21 -3.59 -5.57 -13.98
N PHE A 22 -4.46 -4.55 -13.95
CA PHE A 22 -5.83 -4.68 -14.47
C PHE A 22 -5.85 -5.09 -15.95
N CYS A 23 -5.01 -4.47 -16.79
CA CYS A 23 -4.89 -4.82 -18.20
C CYS A 23 -4.37 -6.26 -18.44
N LEU A 24 -3.48 -6.77 -17.57
CA LEU A 24 -3.00 -8.16 -17.63
C LEU A 24 -4.11 -9.18 -17.37
N PHE A 25 -5.06 -8.87 -16.49
CA PHE A 25 -6.24 -9.71 -16.26
C PHE A 25 -7.20 -9.74 -17.45
N GLN A 26 -7.37 -8.62 -18.15
CA GLN A 26 -8.20 -8.56 -19.37
C GLN A 26 -7.66 -9.48 -20.49
N LEU A 27 -6.34 -9.64 -20.61
CA LEU A 27 -5.73 -10.59 -21.56
C LEU A 27 -6.06 -12.07 -21.29
N VAL A 28 -6.46 -12.43 -20.08
CA VAL A 28 -6.89 -13.81 -19.75
C VAL A 28 -8.13 -14.20 -20.57
N GLN A 29 -9.05 -13.25 -20.78
CA GLN A 29 -10.26 -13.48 -21.58
C GLN A 29 -9.93 -13.72 -23.07
N VAL A 30 -8.91 -13.03 -23.58
CA VAL A 30 -8.43 -13.23 -24.96
C VAL A 30 -7.82 -14.63 -25.11
N ARG A 31 -7.02 -15.07 -24.12
CA ARG A 31 -6.42 -16.42 -24.09
C ARG A 31 -7.45 -17.57 -24.08
N ARG A 32 -8.68 -17.31 -23.60
CA ARG A 32 -9.80 -18.28 -23.67
C ARG A 32 -10.38 -18.45 -25.08
N THR A 33 -10.28 -17.43 -25.94
CA THR A 33 -10.92 -17.43 -27.27
C THR A 33 -9.96 -17.66 -28.42
N ARG A 34 -8.67 -17.37 -28.25
CA ARG A 34 -7.60 -17.61 -29.24
C ARG A 34 -6.25 -17.89 -28.56
N SER A 35 -5.34 -18.51 -29.30
CA SER A 35 -3.96 -18.71 -28.84
C SER A 35 -3.28 -17.35 -28.63
N LEU A 36 -2.74 -17.13 -27.43
CA LEU A 36 -2.16 -15.87 -26.98
C LEU A 36 -0.86 -16.14 -26.20
N GLU A 37 0.22 -15.52 -26.64
CA GLU A 37 1.48 -15.40 -25.91
C GLU A 37 1.63 -13.95 -25.41
N VAL A 38 2.02 -13.78 -24.15
CA VAL A 38 2.21 -12.46 -23.52
C VAL A 38 3.62 -12.34 -22.95
N LEU A 39 4.29 -11.24 -23.30
CA LEU A 39 5.56 -10.81 -22.71
C LEU A 39 5.34 -9.51 -21.93
N VAL A 40 5.76 -9.46 -20.68
CA VAL A 40 5.66 -8.28 -19.81
C VAL A 40 7.06 -7.79 -19.45
N LEU A 41 7.35 -6.54 -19.78
CA LEU A 41 8.61 -5.87 -19.49
C LEU A 41 8.37 -4.79 -18.44
N SER A 42 8.96 -4.95 -17.26
CA SER A 42 8.92 -3.94 -16.18
C SER A 42 10.26 -3.18 -16.06
N PRO A 43 10.26 -1.91 -15.64
CA PRO A 43 11.51 -1.17 -15.40
C PRO A 43 12.23 -1.69 -14.14
N LYS A 44 13.47 -1.22 -13.92
CA LYS A 44 14.29 -1.56 -12.73
C LYS A 44 13.50 -1.38 -11.43
N GLU A 45 13.69 -2.33 -10.49
CA GLU A 45 13.14 -2.30 -9.13
C GLU A 45 13.24 -0.91 -8.49
N GLN A 46 12.11 -0.42 -7.97
CA GLN A 46 12.05 0.81 -7.20
C GLN A 46 12.39 0.54 -5.73
N THR A 47 12.99 1.52 -5.07
CA THR A 47 13.34 1.46 -3.64
C THR A 47 12.13 1.53 -2.68
N VAL A 48 10.92 1.55 -3.23
CA VAL A 48 9.65 1.51 -2.50
C VAL A 48 8.84 0.35 -3.07
N PRO A 49 8.37 -0.61 -2.26
CA PRO A 49 7.58 -1.72 -2.76
C PRO A 49 6.28 -1.21 -3.39
N PRO A 50 5.92 -1.65 -4.61
CA PRO A 50 4.61 -1.37 -5.18
C PRO A 50 3.50 -2.07 -4.37
N SER A 51 2.27 -1.60 -4.56
CA SER A 51 1.03 -2.17 -4.02
C SER A 51 0.81 -3.65 -4.39
N ALA A 52 1.35 -4.09 -5.54
CA ALA A 52 1.34 -5.48 -5.99
C ALA A 52 2.59 -5.81 -6.80
N ASP A 53 3.05 -7.06 -6.71
CA ASP A 53 4.21 -7.57 -7.45
C ASP A 53 3.80 -8.06 -8.85
N VAL A 54 4.27 -7.34 -9.88
CA VAL A 54 4.06 -7.65 -11.30
C VAL A 54 4.63 -9.03 -11.66
N ALA A 55 5.77 -9.43 -11.10
CA ALA A 55 6.40 -10.71 -11.41
C ALA A 55 5.53 -11.87 -10.92
N ALA A 56 5.01 -11.76 -9.69
CA ALA A 56 4.07 -12.72 -9.12
C ALA A 56 2.76 -12.82 -9.94
N VAL A 57 2.20 -11.69 -10.40
CA VAL A 57 1.01 -11.69 -11.27
C VAL A 57 1.30 -12.40 -12.60
N CYS A 58 2.41 -12.06 -13.27
CA CYS A 58 2.77 -12.69 -14.56
C CYS A 58 2.99 -14.20 -14.41
N SER A 59 3.68 -14.62 -13.34
CA SER A 59 3.86 -16.03 -13.00
C SER A 59 2.52 -16.74 -12.79
N THR A 60 1.60 -16.12 -12.04
CA THR A 60 0.25 -16.66 -11.77
C THR A 60 -0.58 -16.83 -13.05
N LEU A 61 -0.45 -15.90 -14.00
CA LEU A 61 -1.17 -15.94 -15.28
C LEU A 61 -0.45 -16.76 -16.36
N GLY A 62 0.75 -17.29 -16.07
CA GLY A 62 1.57 -18.02 -17.04
C GLY A 62 2.01 -17.15 -18.22
N TYR A 63 2.37 -15.89 -17.96
CA TYR A 63 2.92 -14.94 -18.93
C TYR A 63 4.45 -14.84 -18.75
N GLN A 64 5.17 -14.56 -19.84
CA GLN A 64 6.60 -14.30 -19.76
C GLN A 64 6.83 -12.92 -19.11
N HIS A 65 7.75 -12.81 -18.16
CA HIS A 65 8.10 -11.56 -17.50
C HIS A 65 9.61 -11.39 -17.42
N CYS A 66 10.10 -10.17 -17.67
CA CYS A 66 11.46 -9.81 -17.31
C CYS A 66 11.61 -8.32 -16.95
N VAL A 67 12.69 -8.01 -16.21
CA VAL A 67 13.01 -6.66 -15.75
C VAL A 67 13.97 -6.01 -16.73
N ALA A 68 13.45 -5.21 -17.67
CA ALA A 68 14.25 -4.54 -18.69
C ALA A 68 14.96 -3.30 -18.11
N ARG A 69 16.24 -3.45 -17.71
CA ARG A 69 17.02 -2.37 -17.06
C ARG A 69 17.56 -1.31 -18.01
N THR A 70 17.77 -1.64 -19.28
CA THR A 70 18.31 -0.74 -20.33
C THR A 70 17.38 -0.71 -21.55
N ASN A 71 17.60 0.19 -22.50
CA ASN A 71 16.84 0.17 -23.76
C ASN A 71 17.24 -1.00 -24.66
N ALA A 72 18.52 -1.39 -24.63
CA ALA A 72 19.02 -2.57 -25.35
C ALA A 72 18.28 -3.85 -24.94
N MET A 73 18.02 -4.06 -23.64
CA MET A 73 17.22 -5.21 -23.17
C MET A 73 15.77 -5.18 -23.69
N VAL A 74 15.17 -4.00 -23.87
CA VAL A 74 13.83 -3.89 -24.47
C VAL A 74 13.91 -4.30 -25.93
N LEU A 75 14.86 -3.74 -26.68
CA LEU A 75 15.07 -4.07 -28.10
C LEU A 75 15.29 -5.57 -28.31
N GLU A 76 16.22 -6.18 -27.58
CA GLU A 76 16.52 -7.61 -27.60
C GLU A 76 15.27 -8.47 -27.30
N SER A 77 14.53 -8.15 -26.23
CA SER A 77 13.33 -8.89 -25.84
C SER A 77 12.23 -8.81 -26.90
N ILE A 78 12.03 -7.63 -27.50
CA ILE A 78 11.03 -7.42 -28.56
C ILE A 78 11.45 -8.08 -29.88
N GLN A 79 12.75 -8.05 -30.24
CA GLN A 79 13.30 -8.76 -31.41
C GLN A 79 13.15 -10.29 -31.29
N GLN A 80 13.37 -10.84 -30.09
CA GLN A 80 13.22 -12.27 -29.82
C GLN A 80 11.74 -12.68 -29.83
N PHE A 81 10.87 -11.93 -29.15
CA PHE A 81 9.47 -12.27 -29.00
C PHE A 81 8.64 -12.04 -30.26
N LYS A 82 8.95 -10.99 -31.04
CA LYS A 82 8.23 -10.57 -32.26
C LYS A 82 6.73 -10.36 -32.01
N PRO A 83 6.34 -9.38 -31.17
CA PRO A 83 4.94 -9.08 -30.90
C PRO A 83 4.22 -8.59 -32.16
N SER A 84 2.95 -8.96 -32.28
CA SER A 84 1.99 -8.35 -33.21
C SER A 84 1.41 -7.03 -32.67
N LEU A 85 1.34 -6.90 -31.34
CA LEU A 85 0.88 -5.69 -30.64
C LEU A 85 1.84 -5.36 -29.49
N LEU A 86 2.35 -4.13 -29.48
CA LEU A 86 3.14 -3.56 -28.40
C LEU A 86 2.28 -2.53 -27.64
N VAL A 87 2.11 -2.73 -26.34
CA VAL A 87 1.33 -1.85 -25.47
C VAL A 87 2.23 -1.22 -24.43
N SER A 88 2.21 0.10 -24.32
CA SER A 88 2.86 0.86 -23.26
C SER A 88 1.82 1.34 -22.24
N ILE A 89 2.08 1.12 -20.94
CA ILE A 89 1.24 1.54 -19.82
C ILE A 89 2.15 2.15 -18.75
N LEU A 90 2.15 3.49 -18.64
CA LEU A 90 2.97 4.24 -17.66
C LEU A 90 4.49 3.95 -17.74
N TRP A 91 4.99 3.60 -18.93
CA TRP A 91 6.39 3.29 -19.17
C TRP A 91 7.28 4.54 -18.97
N PRO A 92 8.33 4.50 -18.12
CA PRO A 92 9.04 5.71 -17.70
C PRO A 92 10.15 6.17 -18.66
N ARG A 93 10.27 5.57 -19.85
CA ARG A 93 11.36 5.82 -20.82
C ARG A 93 10.82 5.96 -22.23
N ARG A 94 11.57 6.66 -23.08
CA ARG A 94 11.25 6.79 -24.50
C ARG A 94 11.47 5.44 -25.18
N VAL A 95 10.46 4.93 -25.87
CA VAL A 95 10.60 3.74 -26.72
C VAL A 95 11.20 4.22 -28.04
N GLN A 96 12.35 3.68 -28.41
CA GLN A 96 13.12 4.16 -29.56
C GLN A 96 12.55 3.61 -30.87
N ARG A 97 12.87 4.28 -31.98
CA ARG A 97 12.33 3.96 -33.31
C ARG A 97 12.60 2.51 -33.71
N GLU A 98 13.78 1.98 -33.38
CA GLU A 98 14.20 0.60 -33.64
C GLU A 98 13.36 -0.45 -32.91
N VAL A 99 12.60 -0.07 -31.86
CA VAL A 99 11.63 -0.95 -31.18
C VAL A 99 10.25 -0.81 -31.80
N LEU A 100 9.85 0.41 -32.18
CA LEU A 100 8.55 0.67 -32.82
C LEU A 100 8.45 0.02 -34.21
N ASP A 101 9.52 0.03 -34.99
CA ASP A 101 9.57 -0.57 -36.33
C ASP A 101 9.55 -2.12 -36.34
N LEU A 102 9.62 -2.77 -35.16
CA LEU A 102 9.56 -4.24 -35.03
C LEU A 102 8.14 -4.79 -34.84
N CYS A 103 7.16 -3.93 -34.60
CA CYS A 103 5.80 -4.34 -34.24
C CYS A 103 4.78 -3.54 -35.06
N ARG A 104 3.84 -4.24 -35.72
CA ARG A 104 2.86 -3.63 -36.62
C ARG A 104 2.05 -2.52 -35.93
N ASP A 105 1.54 -2.84 -34.75
CA ASP A 105 0.76 -1.91 -33.94
C ASP A 105 1.49 -1.65 -32.61
N CYS A 106 1.78 -0.37 -32.36
CA CYS A 106 2.33 0.11 -31.10
C CYS A 106 1.36 1.14 -30.51
N ILE A 107 0.87 0.91 -29.29
CA ILE A 107 -0.12 1.78 -28.62
C ILE A 107 0.31 2.11 -27.18
N ASN A 108 -0.06 3.29 -26.71
CA ASN A 108 0.21 3.74 -25.35
C ASN A 108 -1.07 4.21 -24.65
N PHE A 109 -1.25 3.79 -23.40
CA PHE A 109 -2.31 4.22 -22.51
C PHE A 109 -1.79 5.35 -21.63
N HIS A 110 -2.16 6.57 -22.01
CA HIS A 110 -1.75 7.80 -21.34
C HIS A 110 -2.84 8.28 -20.38
N PRO A 111 -2.54 8.54 -19.09
CA PRO A 111 -3.54 8.91 -18.07
C PRO A 111 -3.96 10.40 -18.14
N SER A 112 -4.22 10.93 -19.33
CA SER A 112 -4.97 12.17 -19.57
C SER A 112 -5.86 12.06 -20.81
N LEU A 113 -6.76 13.02 -21.00
CA LEU A 113 -7.44 13.25 -22.28
C LEU A 113 -6.52 14.04 -23.21
N LEU A 114 -5.70 13.35 -24.00
CA LEU A 114 -4.87 14.00 -25.01
C LEU A 114 -5.76 14.81 -25.98
N PRO A 115 -5.30 15.97 -26.46
CA PRO A 115 -3.94 16.50 -26.30
C PRO A 115 -3.67 17.22 -24.97
N ARG A 116 -4.68 17.38 -24.10
CA ARG A 116 -4.56 18.04 -22.80
C ARG A 116 -3.71 17.21 -21.84
N HIS A 117 -2.87 17.88 -21.05
CA HIS A 117 -1.96 17.27 -20.06
C HIS A 117 -1.05 16.16 -20.59
N ARG A 118 -0.62 16.31 -21.85
CA ARG A 118 0.47 15.54 -22.48
C ARG A 118 1.71 15.55 -21.58
N GLY A 119 2.32 14.37 -21.34
CA GLY A 119 3.50 14.22 -20.50
C GLY A 119 3.26 13.83 -19.05
N SER A 120 4.17 14.24 -18.17
CA SER A 120 4.24 13.77 -16.78
C SER A 120 3.29 14.50 -15.83
N LEU A 121 2.92 13.81 -14.75
CA LEU A 121 2.12 14.34 -13.63
C LEU A 121 0.68 14.71 -14.04
N THR A 122 0.07 13.97 -14.97
CA THR A 122 -1.27 14.26 -15.53
C THR A 122 -2.35 14.51 -14.47
N GLN A 123 -2.35 13.74 -13.37
CA GLN A 123 -3.31 13.93 -12.27
C GLN A 123 -3.12 15.25 -11.53
N PHE A 124 -1.87 15.73 -11.43
CA PHE A 124 -1.58 17.02 -10.84
C PHE A 124 -2.14 18.13 -11.73
N TRP A 125 -1.87 18.08 -13.05
CA TRP A 125 -2.26 19.17 -13.97
C TRP A 125 -3.77 19.27 -14.16
N ALA A 126 -4.46 18.13 -14.32
CA ALA A 126 -5.92 18.12 -14.40
C ALA A 126 -6.59 18.80 -13.19
N ILE A 127 -6.07 18.54 -11.98
CA ILE A 127 -6.59 19.16 -10.77
C ILE A 127 -6.12 20.61 -10.65
N PHE A 128 -4.87 20.95 -10.99
CA PHE A 128 -4.31 22.29 -10.85
C PHE A 128 -4.97 23.31 -11.79
N ASP A 129 -5.17 22.93 -13.06
CA ASP A 129 -5.74 23.77 -14.12
C ASP A 129 -7.28 23.77 -14.15
N ALA A 130 -7.91 23.18 -13.12
CA ALA A 130 -9.36 23.17 -12.89
C ALA A 130 -10.18 22.45 -13.97
N ASP A 131 -9.69 21.32 -14.47
CA ASP A 131 -10.42 20.50 -15.43
C ASP A 131 -11.74 19.99 -14.85
N GLU A 132 -12.82 20.02 -15.64
CA GLU A 132 -14.08 19.35 -15.30
C GLU A 132 -13.96 17.82 -15.48
N GLU A 133 -13.13 17.38 -16.44
CA GLU A 133 -12.90 15.99 -16.81
C GLU A 133 -11.41 15.72 -17.07
N ALA A 134 -10.93 14.57 -16.59
CA ALA A 134 -9.71 13.95 -17.07
C ALA A 134 -10.11 12.61 -17.72
N GLY A 135 -9.17 11.70 -17.91
CA GLY A 135 -9.47 10.41 -18.53
C GLY A 135 -8.22 9.68 -18.96
N THR A 136 -8.38 8.52 -19.58
CA THR A 136 -7.27 7.81 -20.22
C THR A 136 -7.42 7.86 -21.73
N THR A 137 -6.34 8.16 -22.43
CA THR A 137 -6.25 8.08 -23.88
C THR A 137 -5.42 6.87 -24.29
N CYS A 138 -5.99 6.01 -25.13
CA CYS A 138 -5.20 5.12 -25.97
C CYS A 138 -4.84 5.86 -27.26
N HIS A 139 -3.56 5.91 -27.60
CA HIS A 139 -3.06 6.49 -28.85
C HIS A 139 -1.99 5.61 -29.48
N ARG A 140 -1.79 5.73 -30.80
CA ARG A 140 -0.66 5.11 -31.49
C ARG A 140 0.66 5.69 -30.98
N MET A 141 1.69 4.86 -30.87
CA MET A 141 3.02 5.30 -30.46
C MET A 141 3.79 5.82 -31.66
N VAL A 142 4.34 7.03 -31.52
CA VAL A 142 5.42 7.56 -32.34
C VAL A 142 6.66 7.69 -31.47
N GLU A 143 7.81 8.05 -32.06
CA GLU A 143 9.04 8.18 -31.27
C GLU A 143 8.93 9.32 -30.24
N GLU A 144 8.16 10.37 -30.52
CA GLU A 144 7.85 11.44 -29.57
C GLU A 144 6.78 11.00 -28.53
N PHE A 145 7.00 11.35 -27.26
CA PHE A 145 6.07 11.01 -26.17
C PHE A 145 4.69 11.65 -26.40
N ASP A 146 3.64 10.84 -26.22
CA ASP A 146 2.24 11.26 -26.14
C ASP A 146 1.80 12.16 -27.31
N ALA A 147 2.34 11.91 -28.51
CA ALA A 147 2.23 12.76 -29.70
C ALA A 147 1.64 12.03 -30.93
N GLY A 148 1.11 10.82 -30.75
CA GLY A 148 0.55 10.02 -31.84
C GLY A 148 -0.97 10.12 -31.95
N ARG A 149 -1.50 9.55 -33.04
CA ARG A 149 -2.93 9.54 -33.37
C ARG A 149 -3.78 8.90 -32.27
N ILE A 150 -4.87 9.55 -31.89
CA ILE A 150 -5.75 9.12 -30.80
C ILE A 150 -6.65 7.98 -31.32
N LEU A 151 -6.69 6.85 -30.59
CA LEU A 151 -7.50 5.68 -30.94
C LEU A 151 -8.80 5.63 -30.14
N ARG A 152 -8.70 5.93 -28.84
CA ARG A 152 -9.85 5.94 -27.93
C ARG A 152 -9.56 6.83 -26.74
N GLN A 153 -10.59 7.51 -26.25
CA GLN A 153 -10.57 8.18 -24.96
C GLN A 153 -11.65 7.62 -24.05
N GLU A 154 -11.36 7.60 -22.76
CA GLU A 154 -12.27 7.20 -21.69
C GLU A 154 -12.28 8.32 -20.63
N PRO A 155 -13.23 9.27 -20.72
CA PRO A 155 -13.30 10.41 -19.82
C PRO A 155 -13.77 9.99 -18.42
N VAL A 156 -13.33 10.75 -17.41
CA VAL A 156 -13.76 10.64 -16.03
C VAL A 156 -13.90 12.03 -15.43
N LYS A 157 -15.10 12.31 -14.93
CA LYS A 157 -15.43 13.56 -14.24
C LYS A 157 -14.62 13.74 -12.95
N LEU A 158 -14.02 14.91 -12.80
CA LEU A 158 -13.36 15.32 -11.55
C LEU A 158 -14.40 15.70 -10.50
N ALA A 159 -14.20 15.23 -9.27
CA ALA A 159 -14.94 15.73 -8.13
C ALA A 159 -14.42 17.13 -7.72
N PRO A 160 -15.25 18.01 -7.12
CA PRO A 160 -14.78 19.32 -6.65
C PRO A 160 -13.62 19.25 -5.66
N ASP A 161 -13.57 18.19 -4.85
CA ASP A 161 -12.56 17.88 -3.83
C ASP A 161 -11.47 16.90 -4.32
N GLU A 162 -11.44 16.55 -5.61
CA GLU A 162 -10.53 15.54 -6.17
C GLU A 162 -9.08 15.82 -5.79
N THR A 163 -8.34 14.80 -5.33
CA THR A 163 -6.88 14.87 -5.12
C THR A 163 -6.19 13.83 -5.99
N ALA A 164 -4.91 14.02 -6.30
CA ALA A 164 -4.18 13.17 -7.24
C ALA A 164 -4.25 11.66 -6.92
N LEU A 165 -4.35 11.28 -5.63
CA LEU A 165 -4.57 9.89 -5.21
C LEU A 165 -5.89 9.27 -5.73
N SER A 166 -7.04 9.95 -5.58
CA SER A 166 -8.33 9.38 -6.03
C SER A 166 -8.46 9.45 -7.54
N LEU A 167 -7.94 10.52 -8.14
CA LEU A 167 -7.90 10.63 -9.59
C LEU A 167 -7.05 9.51 -10.19
N ASN A 168 -5.97 9.10 -9.54
CA ASN A 168 -5.18 7.96 -9.99
C ASN A 168 -5.94 6.63 -9.96
N HIS A 169 -6.74 6.35 -8.92
CA HIS A 169 -7.60 5.16 -8.88
C HIS A 169 -8.69 5.21 -9.97
N LYS A 170 -9.35 6.36 -10.13
CA LYS A 170 -10.32 6.60 -11.21
C LYS A 170 -9.72 6.35 -12.60
N LEU A 171 -8.50 6.84 -12.83
CA LEU A 171 -7.79 6.67 -14.10
C LEU A 171 -7.28 5.24 -14.32
N ALA A 172 -6.97 4.47 -13.27
CA ALA A 172 -6.64 3.06 -13.41
C ALA A 172 -7.84 2.25 -13.95
N LEU A 173 -9.03 2.47 -13.42
CA LEU A 173 -10.28 1.84 -13.91
C LEU A 173 -10.66 2.33 -15.32
N ALA A 174 -10.45 3.62 -15.62
CA ALA A 174 -10.63 4.12 -16.98
C ALA A 174 -9.61 3.53 -17.97
N THR A 175 -8.37 3.29 -17.53
CA THR A 175 -7.35 2.61 -18.33
C THR A 175 -7.78 1.18 -18.63
N GLU A 176 -8.31 0.44 -17.65
CA GLU A 176 -8.83 -0.91 -17.86
C GLU A 176 -9.97 -0.95 -18.88
N ARG A 177 -11.00 -0.12 -18.73
CA ARG A 177 -12.13 -0.07 -19.69
C ARG A 177 -11.67 0.32 -21.09
N CYS A 178 -10.81 1.33 -21.19
CA CYS A 178 -10.22 1.76 -22.47
C CYS A 178 -9.39 0.63 -23.10
N PHE A 179 -8.58 -0.07 -22.30
CA PHE A 179 -7.76 -1.21 -22.75
C PHE A 179 -8.63 -2.35 -23.25
N LYS A 180 -9.66 -2.75 -22.49
CA LYS A 180 -10.62 -3.77 -22.92
C LYS A 180 -11.23 -3.43 -24.28
N HIS A 181 -11.80 -2.23 -24.42
CA HIS A 181 -12.47 -1.82 -25.66
C HIS A 181 -11.52 -1.75 -26.87
N VAL A 182 -10.33 -1.19 -26.69
CA VAL A 182 -9.29 -1.13 -27.74
C VAL A 182 -8.84 -2.53 -28.17
N LEU A 183 -8.74 -3.45 -27.21
CA LEU A 183 -8.40 -4.84 -27.45
C LEU A 183 -9.52 -5.56 -28.21
N GLU A 184 -10.80 -5.36 -27.87
CA GLU A 184 -11.94 -5.91 -28.63
C GLU A 184 -11.92 -5.47 -30.11
N VAL A 185 -11.72 -4.17 -30.37
CA VAL A 185 -11.61 -3.62 -31.74
C VAL A 185 -10.42 -4.23 -32.48
N PHE A 186 -9.23 -4.25 -31.87
CA PHE A 186 -8.03 -4.87 -32.45
C PHE A 186 -8.25 -6.34 -32.81
N LEU A 187 -8.95 -7.09 -31.97
CA LEU A 187 -9.19 -8.53 -32.14
C LEU A 187 -10.26 -8.86 -33.19
N ALA A 188 -11.15 -7.90 -33.51
CA ALA A 188 -12.24 -8.04 -34.46
C ALA A 188 -11.84 -7.59 -35.88
N GLU A 189 -11.29 -6.39 -36.02
CA GLU A 189 -11.03 -5.74 -37.33
C GLU A 189 -9.62 -5.13 -37.45
N GLY A 190 -8.82 -5.16 -36.38
CA GLY A 190 -7.54 -4.46 -36.28
C GLY A 190 -7.70 -3.04 -35.73
N LEU A 191 -6.59 -2.37 -35.42
CA LEU A 191 -6.67 -1.00 -34.89
C LEU A 191 -6.86 0.02 -36.03
N PRO A 192 -7.77 1.00 -35.87
CA PRO A 192 -7.90 2.08 -36.84
C PRO A 192 -6.65 2.97 -36.89
N GLU A 193 -6.55 3.84 -37.90
CA GLU A 193 -5.47 4.85 -37.99
C GLU A 193 -5.48 5.81 -36.79
N GLY A 194 -6.67 6.16 -36.29
CA GLY A 194 -6.87 7.13 -35.22
C GLY A 194 -6.89 8.58 -35.71
N GLU A 195 -7.27 9.48 -34.82
CA GLU A 195 -7.45 10.90 -35.09
C GLU A 195 -6.15 11.69 -34.94
N GLU A 196 -5.85 12.55 -35.92
CA GLU A 196 -4.72 13.49 -35.87
C GLU A 196 -5.05 14.76 -35.10
N TRP A 197 -4.01 15.35 -34.51
CA TRP A 197 -4.09 16.59 -33.75
C TRP A 197 -2.75 17.32 -33.81
N ASP A 198 -2.77 18.65 -33.68
CA ASP A 198 -1.55 19.47 -33.77
C ASP A 198 -0.77 19.45 -32.44
N VAL A 199 0.29 18.65 -32.42
CA VAL A 199 1.18 18.48 -31.27
C VAL A 199 1.85 19.78 -30.84
N ALA A 200 2.03 20.75 -31.73
CA ALA A 200 2.69 22.02 -31.42
C ALA A 200 1.79 22.97 -30.60
N GLN A 201 0.47 22.79 -30.62
CA GLN A 201 -0.48 23.63 -29.88
C GLN A 201 -0.57 23.28 -28.38
N PHE A 202 -0.13 22.08 -27.99
CA PHE A 202 -0.31 21.57 -26.62
C PHE A 202 1.05 21.31 -25.94
N PRO A 203 1.43 22.12 -24.93
CA PRO A 203 2.75 22.05 -24.32
C PRO A 203 2.96 20.75 -23.54
N TYR A 204 4.14 20.15 -23.70
CA TYR A 204 4.52 18.95 -22.96
C TYR A 204 4.83 19.27 -21.49
N HIS A 205 4.11 18.61 -20.57
CA HIS A 205 4.38 18.69 -19.14
C HIS A 205 5.58 17.81 -18.78
N PHE A 206 6.71 18.43 -18.49
CA PHE A 206 7.86 17.73 -17.92
C PHE A 206 7.57 17.27 -16.49
N ARG A 207 8.37 16.34 -15.96
CA ARG A 207 8.27 15.83 -14.58
C ARG A 207 8.79 16.86 -13.56
N ARG A 208 8.14 18.03 -13.52
CA ARG A 208 8.42 19.20 -12.67
C ARG A 208 7.09 19.74 -12.15
N LEU A 209 7.09 20.26 -10.93
CA LEU A 209 5.93 20.88 -10.31
C LEU A 209 6.04 22.41 -10.40
N PRO A 210 4.92 23.16 -10.50
CA PRO A 210 4.90 24.60 -10.27
C PRO A 210 5.54 24.93 -8.92
N GLU A 211 6.34 25.98 -8.88
CA GLU A 211 7.11 26.42 -7.70
C GLU A 211 7.83 25.29 -6.95
N GLU A 212 8.31 24.24 -7.65
CA GLU A 212 8.92 23.05 -7.06
C GLU A 212 8.05 22.32 -6.02
N GLY A 213 6.72 22.51 -6.03
CA GLY A 213 5.81 21.99 -5.00
C GLY A 213 5.57 22.95 -3.82
N PHE A 214 6.00 24.22 -3.90
CA PHE A 214 5.58 25.28 -2.98
C PHE A 214 4.29 25.96 -3.43
N ILE A 215 3.53 26.50 -2.47
CA ILE A 215 2.34 27.31 -2.71
C ILE A 215 2.79 28.75 -2.96
N ASP A 216 2.41 29.30 -4.12
CA ASP A 216 2.47 30.74 -4.37
C ASP A 216 1.28 31.44 -3.72
N PHE A 217 1.56 32.53 -3.01
CA PHE A 217 0.57 33.36 -2.33
C PHE A 217 -0.11 34.38 -3.25
N SER A 218 0.40 34.56 -4.48
CA SER A 218 -0.30 35.31 -5.52
C SER A 218 -1.56 34.60 -6.03
N TRP A 219 -1.62 33.27 -5.86
CA TRP A 219 -2.75 32.47 -6.33
C TRP A 219 -4.01 32.73 -5.50
N PRO A 220 -5.19 32.79 -6.14
CA PRO A 220 -6.45 32.85 -5.41
C PRO A 220 -6.67 31.54 -4.64
N LEU A 221 -7.47 31.60 -3.57
CA LEU A 221 -7.62 30.51 -2.60
C LEU A 221 -8.07 29.17 -3.22
N ASP A 222 -8.89 29.22 -4.26
CA ASP A 222 -9.34 28.06 -5.03
C ASP A 222 -8.20 27.38 -5.80
N LYS A 223 -7.25 28.17 -6.34
CA LYS A 223 -6.05 27.64 -7.01
C LYS A 223 -5.03 27.09 -6.01
N VAL A 224 -4.91 27.71 -4.84
CA VAL A 224 -4.12 27.16 -3.72
C VAL A 224 -4.70 25.81 -3.26
N ASP A 225 -6.03 25.72 -3.11
CA ASP A 225 -6.71 24.47 -2.77
C ASP A 225 -6.47 23.37 -3.82
N ARG A 226 -6.70 23.68 -5.10
CA ARG A 226 -6.41 22.78 -6.22
C ARG A 226 -4.95 22.31 -6.21
N PHE A 227 -3.98 23.20 -5.97
CA PHE A 227 -2.57 22.80 -5.85
C PHE A 227 -2.30 21.85 -4.68
N ILE A 228 -2.88 22.11 -3.50
CA ILE A 228 -2.72 21.24 -2.32
C ILE A 228 -3.28 19.84 -2.62
N ARG A 229 -4.43 19.76 -3.29
CA ARG A 229 -5.05 18.48 -3.70
C ARG A 229 -4.29 17.81 -4.84
N ALA A 230 -3.83 18.54 -5.84
CA ALA A 230 -2.96 18.04 -6.90
C ALA A 230 -1.65 17.41 -6.35
N MET A 231 -1.18 17.91 -5.19
CA MET A 231 -0.01 17.38 -4.47
C MET A 231 -0.32 16.24 -3.47
N TYR A 232 -1.59 15.93 -3.18
CA TYR A 232 -1.93 14.90 -2.19
C TYR A 232 -1.93 13.50 -2.82
N PHE A 233 -0.81 12.79 -2.63
CA PHE A 233 -0.63 11.38 -2.97
C PHE A 233 0.38 10.73 -1.99
N PRO A 234 -0.02 10.31 -0.78
CA PRO A 234 0.87 9.60 0.14
C PRO A 234 1.44 8.30 -0.48
N PRO A 235 2.71 7.93 -0.23
CA PRO A 235 3.68 8.58 0.67
C PRO A 235 4.51 9.71 0.01
N PHE A 236 4.15 10.19 -1.19
CA PHE A 236 4.87 11.28 -1.85
C PHE A 236 4.72 12.62 -1.11
N THR A 237 5.66 13.53 -1.35
CA THR A 237 5.74 14.83 -0.68
C THR A 237 4.51 15.71 -0.99
N PRO A 238 3.75 16.18 0.02
CA PRO A 238 2.61 17.07 -0.19
C PRO A 238 3.06 18.51 -0.51
N ALA A 239 2.10 19.39 -0.79
CA ALA A 239 2.35 20.82 -1.01
C ALA A 239 3.12 21.45 0.16
N ARG A 240 3.96 22.45 -0.15
CA ARG A 240 4.81 23.16 0.80
C ARG A 240 4.47 24.63 0.84
N LEU A 241 4.78 25.29 1.95
CA LEU A 241 4.50 26.70 2.18
C LEU A 241 5.76 27.35 2.77
N ARG A 242 6.15 28.54 2.31
CA ARG A 242 7.29 29.28 2.86
C ARG A 242 6.83 30.62 3.43
N MET A 243 7.11 30.87 4.71
CA MET A 243 6.71 32.11 5.40
C MET A 243 7.83 33.17 5.32
N GLU A 244 7.53 34.45 5.63
CA GLU A 244 8.54 35.53 5.63
C GLU A 244 9.72 35.26 6.57
N ASP A 245 9.47 34.56 7.68
CA ASP A 245 10.50 34.10 8.64
C ASP A 245 11.41 32.98 8.09
N GLY A 246 11.23 32.60 6.82
CA GLY A 246 11.97 31.54 6.14
C GLY A 246 11.51 30.12 6.50
N SER A 247 10.53 29.96 7.40
CA SER A 247 10.05 28.64 7.80
C SER A 247 9.23 27.96 6.70
N GLU A 248 9.51 26.67 6.49
CA GLU A 248 8.77 25.82 5.54
C GLU A 248 7.79 24.89 6.26
N HIS A 249 6.55 24.85 5.77
CA HIS A 249 5.48 24.00 6.32
C HIS A 249 4.93 23.09 5.22
N ARG A 250 4.76 21.80 5.52
CA ARG A 250 3.96 20.90 4.67
C ARG A 250 2.48 21.20 4.89
N VAL A 251 1.72 21.34 3.80
CA VAL A 251 0.31 21.68 3.78
C VAL A 251 -0.47 20.52 3.18
N LEU A 252 -1.42 19.98 3.94
CA LEU A 252 -2.24 18.83 3.56
C LEU A 252 -3.67 19.21 3.13
N ASN A 253 -4.14 20.40 3.50
CA ASN A 253 -5.46 20.94 3.13
C ASN A 253 -5.50 22.47 3.24
N LEU A 254 -6.51 23.10 2.62
CA LEU A 254 -6.70 24.54 2.62
C LEU A 254 -6.86 25.15 4.02
N SER A 255 -7.55 24.47 4.94
CA SER A 255 -7.72 24.92 6.33
C SER A 255 -6.38 25.07 7.06
N GLN A 256 -5.43 24.16 6.79
CA GLN A 256 -4.07 24.25 7.32
C GLN A 256 -3.31 25.45 6.71
N TYR A 257 -3.44 25.68 5.40
CA TYR A 257 -2.88 26.89 4.75
C TYR A 257 -3.43 28.16 5.38
N GLN A 258 -4.75 28.29 5.47
CA GLN A 258 -5.44 29.43 6.07
C GLN A 258 -5.03 29.67 7.53
N ALA A 259 -4.86 28.60 8.32
CA ALA A 259 -4.39 28.70 9.69
C ALA A 259 -2.91 29.15 9.81
N LEU A 260 -2.06 28.81 8.83
CA LEU A 260 -0.65 29.21 8.80
C LEU A 260 -0.46 30.68 8.41
N ILE A 261 -1.30 31.22 7.51
CA ILE A 261 -1.28 32.63 7.10
C ILE A 261 -2.07 33.56 8.04
N LYS A 262 -2.86 33.02 8.98
CA LYS A 262 -3.71 33.83 9.86
C LYS A 262 -2.88 34.69 10.80
N GLY A 263 -2.85 36.01 10.55
CA GLY A 263 -2.07 36.97 11.34
C GLY A 263 -0.57 36.92 11.07
N LYS A 264 -0.12 36.29 9.98
CA LYS A 264 1.27 36.27 9.53
C LYS A 264 1.34 36.67 8.06
N ALA A 265 2.23 37.59 7.73
CA ALA A 265 2.50 37.91 6.33
C ALA A 265 3.22 36.71 5.66
N PRO A 266 2.78 36.29 4.47
CA PRO A 266 3.45 35.24 3.72
C PRO A 266 4.67 35.78 2.98
N ALA A 267 5.69 34.94 2.74
CA ALA A 267 6.83 35.37 1.94
C ALA A 267 6.35 35.73 0.54
N LYS A 268 6.45 37.02 0.18
CA LYS A 268 6.26 37.48 -1.19
C LYS A 268 7.23 36.74 -2.11
N LEU A 269 6.73 35.74 -2.84
CA LEU A 269 7.36 35.12 -4.01
C LEU A 269 7.29 36.05 -5.23
N PHE A 270 7.59 37.34 -5.01
CA PHE A 270 7.67 38.32 -6.08
C PHE A 270 9.11 38.36 -6.60
N TRP A 271 9.27 37.86 -7.82
CA TRP A 271 10.39 38.22 -8.68
C TRP A 271 10.14 39.64 -9.19
N ASP A 272 10.68 40.63 -8.48
CA ASP A 272 10.70 42.01 -9.00
C ASP A 272 11.78 42.15 -10.08
N GLU A 273 11.54 43.00 -11.07
CA GLU A 273 12.24 42.91 -12.37
C GLU A 273 13.73 43.28 -12.32
N ASP A 274 14.22 43.89 -11.23
CA ASP A 274 15.63 44.23 -11.04
C ASP A 274 16.33 43.56 -9.85
N GLN A 275 17.29 42.69 -10.20
CA GLN A 275 17.96 41.78 -9.28
C GLN A 275 19.22 42.39 -8.65
N THR A 276 19.16 42.76 -7.36
CA THR A 276 20.36 42.85 -6.50
C THR A 276 20.08 42.32 -5.07
N PRO A 277 20.95 41.49 -4.47
CA PRO A 277 20.74 40.97 -3.11
C PRO A 277 21.49 41.79 -2.04
N VAL A 278 20.77 42.27 -1.03
CA VAL A 278 21.34 42.97 0.15
C VAL A 278 21.72 41.97 1.25
N LYS A 279 22.85 42.20 1.91
CA LYS A 279 23.52 41.28 2.85
C LYS A 279 23.02 41.43 4.30
N ALA A 280 22.78 40.30 4.98
CA ALA A 280 22.83 40.24 6.45
C ALA A 280 24.30 40.16 6.95
N ARG A 281 24.62 40.79 8.08
CA ARG A 281 25.99 41.19 8.46
C ARG A 281 26.39 40.76 9.88
N ALA A 282 27.40 39.88 9.98
CA ALA A 282 28.31 39.65 11.13
C ALA A 282 27.63 39.23 12.48
N ILE A 283 28.29 38.77 13.57
CA ILE A 283 29.66 38.97 14.10
C ILE A 283 30.20 37.66 14.77
N ARG A 284 31.55 37.60 14.80
CA ARG A 284 32.59 36.79 15.51
C ARG A 284 32.28 36.45 17.00
N ALA A 285 33.04 35.61 17.76
CA ALA A 285 34.45 35.21 17.67
C ALA A 285 34.84 33.85 18.36
N ASP A 286 36.10 33.45 18.15
CA ASP A 286 36.96 32.37 18.74
C ASP A 286 37.24 32.49 20.28
N PRO A 287 38.11 31.67 20.97
CA PRO A 287 39.03 30.57 20.53
C PRO A 287 39.15 29.26 21.38
N LYS A 288 39.91 28.30 20.79
CA LYS A 288 40.89 27.27 21.29
C LYS A 288 41.47 27.33 22.75
N PRO A 289 42.02 26.22 23.35
CA PRO A 289 43.29 25.49 22.98
C PRO A 289 43.10 23.95 22.73
N GLU A 290 43.92 23.19 21.96
CA GLU A 290 45.37 22.80 22.04
C GLU A 290 45.71 21.78 23.15
N THR A 291 46.61 20.78 23.00
CA THR A 291 47.71 20.49 22.02
C THR A 291 48.09 18.97 21.99
N THR A 292 48.80 18.48 20.93
CA THR A 292 49.84 17.39 20.84
C THR A 292 49.75 16.08 21.68
N SER A 293 50.29 14.90 21.34
CA SER A 293 50.96 14.21 20.19
C SER A 293 51.03 12.70 20.59
N ALA A 294 51.69 11.70 19.95
CA ALA A 294 52.52 11.59 18.75
C ALA A 294 52.19 10.25 18.00
N THR A 295 53.18 9.56 17.40
CA THR A 295 52.98 8.38 16.49
C THR A 295 54.04 7.24 16.73
N PRO A 296 54.39 6.30 15.81
CA PRO A 296 53.93 4.89 15.90
C PRO A 296 54.99 3.78 15.60
N TRP A 297 54.61 2.48 15.64
CA TRP A 297 55.14 1.35 14.81
C TRP A 297 54.27 0.08 15.06
N MET A 298 53.79 -0.70 14.07
CA MET A 298 54.42 -1.84 13.33
C MET A 298 55.01 -2.97 14.24
N ALA A 299 54.99 -4.28 13.95
CA ALA A 299 54.31 -5.14 12.95
C ALA A 299 54.58 -6.65 13.26
N TRP A 300 53.60 -7.56 13.03
CA TRP A 300 53.68 -9.01 12.63
C TRP A 300 54.60 -9.99 13.45
N THR A 301 54.20 -11.21 13.87
CA THR A 301 54.01 -12.50 13.13
C THR A 301 53.42 -13.59 14.09
N TRP A 302 52.45 -14.46 13.73
CA TRP A 302 52.55 -15.90 13.28
C TRP A 302 53.31 -16.88 14.24
N TRP A 303 52.96 -18.18 14.48
CA TRP A 303 51.94 -19.08 13.84
C TRP A 303 51.08 -20.05 14.75
N PRO A 304 51.36 -21.36 15.08
CA PRO A 304 50.30 -22.39 14.95
C PRO A 304 49.98 -23.41 16.10
N ALA A 305 48.68 -23.81 16.15
CA ALA A 305 48.04 -25.15 16.30
C ALA A 305 48.52 -26.26 17.28
N ALA A 306 47.57 -26.99 17.92
CA ALA A 306 47.22 -28.40 17.58
C ALA A 306 46.21 -29.09 18.56
N LEU A 307 45.59 -30.21 18.11
CA LEU A 307 44.81 -31.26 18.82
C LEU A 307 43.44 -30.86 19.41
N ALA A 308 42.34 -31.64 19.41
CA ALA A 308 41.82 -32.85 18.73
C ALA A 308 40.37 -33.03 19.31
N GLY A 309 39.30 -33.51 18.63
CA GLY A 309 39.11 -34.86 18.08
C GLY A 309 39.04 -35.90 19.20
N LEU A 310 37.95 -36.63 19.50
CA LEU A 310 36.77 -37.07 18.73
C LEU A 310 35.73 -37.74 19.68
N LEU A 311 34.42 -37.70 19.37
CA LEU A 311 33.40 -38.79 19.47
C LEU A 311 31.96 -38.34 19.84
N LEU A 312 30.99 -39.11 19.33
CA LEU A 312 29.54 -38.81 19.36
C LEU A 312 28.80 -39.48 20.52
N SER A 313 27.80 -38.78 21.08
CA SER A 313 26.35 -39.12 20.92
C SER A 313 25.49 -38.84 22.19
N TRP A 314 24.21 -38.51 21.96
CA TRP A 314 23.10 -38.38 22.92
C TRP A 314 23.18 -37.33 24.06
N VAL A 315 22.73 -36.10 23.79
CA VAL A 315 21.49 -35.50 24.37
C VAL A 315 20.88 -34.57 23.31
N ALA A 316 19.56 -34.50 23.22
CA ALA A 316 18.84 -33.75 22.19
C ALA A 316 18.23 -32.42 22.71
N VAL A 317 18.00 -31.49 21.77
CA VAL A 317 17.11 -30.31 21.84
C VAL A 317 17.40 -29.27 22.93
N ALA A 318 17.99 -28.14 22.53
CA ALA A 318 17.31 -26.82 22.54
C ALA A 318 18.15 -25.74 21.85
N VAL A 319 17.50 -24.62 21.49
CA VAL A 319 18.08 -23.33 21.04
C VAL A 319 18.60 -23.28 19.59
N THR A 320 17.67 -23.09 18.64
CA THR A 320 17.95 -22.51 17.32
C THR A 320 17.13 -21.24 17.09
N GLY A 321 17.68 -20.08 17.47
CA GLY A 321 17.32 -18.75 16.96
C GLY A 321 15.90 -18.19 17.28
N PRO A 322 15.70 -16.86 17.12
CA PRO A 322 14.37 -16.26 17.21
C PRO A 322 13.60 -16.48 15.90
N SER A 323 12.68 -17.44 15.90
CA SER A 323 11.69 -17.59 14.82
C SER A 323 10.78 -16.37 14.76
N ASN A 324 10.50 -15.83 13.56
CA ASN A 324 9.45 -14.84 13.36
C ASN A 324 8.11 -15.46 13.83
N PRO A 325 7.44 -14.95 14.89
CA PRO A 325 6.21 -15.55 15.41
C PRO A 325 5.03 -15.46 14.42
N SER A 326 5.13 -14.63 13.39
CA SER A 326 4.14 -14.54 12.32
C SER A 326 4.36 -15.52 11.17
N LEU A 327 5.51 -16.21 11.10
CA LEU A 327 5.78 -17.16 10.00
C LEU A 327 5.09 -18.50 10.28
N ALA A 328 4.06 -18.81 9.51
CA ALA A 328 3.28 -20.04 9.59
C ALA A 328 3.71 -21.02 8.49
N PRO A 329 4.34 -22.18 8.82
CA PRO A 329 4.61 -23.23 7.84
C PRO A 329 3.33 -23.83 7.25
N ARG A 330 3.41 -24.26 6.00
CA ARG A 330 2.39 -25.03 5.31
C ARG A 330 2.30 -26.43 5.90
N GLN A 331 1.09 -26.93 6.09
CA GLN A 331 0.82 -28.33 6.38
C GLN A 331 -0.23 -28.83 5.39
N SER A 332 0.03 -29.97 4.75
CA SER A 332 -0.97 -30.67 3.94
C SER A 332 -1.87 -31.49 4.85
N VAL A 333 -3.18 -31.46 4.60
CA VAL A 333 -4.19 -32.11 5.43
C VAL A 333 -4.60 -33.45 4.77
N PRO A 334 -4.22 -34.62 5.32
CA PRO A 334 -4.54 -35.90 4.71
C PRO A 334 -6.04 -36.12 4.52
N GLY A 335 -6.44 -36.71 3.39
CA GLY A 335 -7.85 -37.00 3.09
C GLY A 335 -8.70 -35.78 2.69
N THR A 336 -8.07 -34.64 2.38
CA THR A 336 -8.71 -33.45 1.79
C THR A 336 -8.36 -33.32 0.31
N GLN A 337 -9.19 -32.62 -0.46
CA GLN A 337 -8.96 -32.37 -1.89
C GLN A 337 -9.46 -30.97 -2.30
N CYS A 338 -8.61 -30.19 -2.94
CA CYS A 338 -8.99 -29.02 -3.73
C CYS A 338 -9.74 -29.44 -5.01
N ILE A 339 -10.33 -28.49 -5.75
CA ILE A 339 -11.15 -28.80 -6.95
C ILE A 339 -10.40 -29.72 -7.94
N ASP A 340 -9.10 -29.53 -8.16
CA ASP A 340 -8.25 -30.33 -9.06
C ASP A 340 -7.83 -31.72 -8.50
N GLY A 341 -8.19 -32.03 -7.26
CA GLY A 341 -7.83 -33.27 -6.57
C GLY A 341 -6.52 -33.21 -5.77
N SER A 342 -5.75 -32.12 -5.85
CA SER A 342 -4.57 -31.89 -5.00
C SER A 342 -4.96 -31.74 -3.53
N PRO A 343 -4.12 -32.15 -2.56
CA PRO A 343 -4.51 -32.13 -1.15
C PRO A 343 -4.61 -30.70 -0.62
N ALA A 344 -5.66 -30.40 0.15
CA ALA A 344 -5.82 -29.07 0.73
C ALA A 344 -4.77 -28.80 1.83
N ASN A 345 -4.39 -27.54 1.97
CA ASN A 345 -3.35 -27.11 2.91
C ASN A 345 -3.95 -26.18 3.98
N LEU A 346 -3.32 -26.20 5.16
CA LEU A 346 -3.46 -25.16 6.18
C LEU A 346 -2.09 -24.56 6.49
N TYR A 347 -2.08 -23.39 7.13
CA TYR A 347 -0.87 -22.74 7.62
C TYR A 347 -1.03 -22.49 9.11
N LEU A 348 -0.10 -22.98 9.95
CA LEU A 348 -0.20 -22.91 11.41
C LEU A 348 1.04 -22.21 12.01
N ALA A 349 0.80 -21.12 12.74
CA ALA A 349 1.77 -20.55 13.67
C ALA A 349 1.36 -20.91 15.12
N HIS A 350 2.24 -21.62 15.84
CA HIS A 350 1.94 -22.08 17.20
C HIS A 350 1.91 -20.94 18.23
N GLY A 351 1.03 -21.10 19.22
CA GLY A 351 0.89 -20.16 20.33
C GLY A 351 1.99 -20.31 21.39
N TYR A 352 2.14 -19.28 22.23
CA TYR A 352 3.12 -19.23 23.31
C TYR A 352 2.57 -18.52 24.56
N GLY A 353 3.18 -18.79 25.71
CA GLY A 353 2.67 -18.31 27.00
C GLY A 353 1.27 -18.89 27.30
N ASP A 354 0.36 -18.04 27.75
CA ASP A 354 -1.06 -18.35 27.99
C ASP A 354 -1.84 -18.63 26.69
N GLY A 355 -1.39 -18.08 25.57
CA GLY A 355 -1.99 -18.32 24.24
C GLY A 355 -1.81 -19.75 23.71
N ARG A 356 -0.98 -20.60 24.35
CA ARG A 356 -0.78 -22.01 23.94
C ARG A 356 -2.06 -22.85 23.89
N ARG A 357 -3.06 -22.53 24.72
CA ARG A 357 -4.37 -23.21 24.77
C ARG A 357 -5.48 -22.43 24.05
N LYS A 358 -5.14 -21.34 23.37
CA LYS A 358 -6.10 -20.48 22.67
C LYS A 358 -5.88 -20.59 21.17
N TRP A 359 -6.95 -20.54 20.39
CA TRP A 359 -6.91 -20.88 18.96
C TRP A 359 -7.71 -19.89 18.12
N VAL A 360 -7.13 -19.43 17.02
CA VAL A 360 -7.83 -18.75 15.92
C VAL A 360 -7.73 -19.64 14.69
N VAL A 361 -8.87 -20.10 14.18
CA VAL A 361 -8.96 -20.89 12.94
C VAL A 361 -9.65 -20.04 11.89
N PHE A 362 -8.85 -19.47 10.99
CA PHE A 362 -9.28 -18.51 9.97
C PHE A 362 -9.54 -19.20 8.63
N PHE A 363 -10.77 -19.11 8.13
CA PHE A 363 -11.14 -19.55 6.78
C PHE A 363 -10.81 -18.45 5.76
N GLN A 364 -10.02 -18.81 4.73
CA GLN A 364 -9.59 -17.86 3.72
C GLN A 364 -10.75 -17.38 2.81
N GLY A 365 -10.77 -16.09 2.47
CA GLY A 365 -11.62 -15.57 1.39
C GLY A 365 -11.23 -16.11 0.00
N GLY A 366 -11.95 -15.66 -1.04
CA GLY A 366 -11.65 -16.01 -2.43
C GLY A 366 -12.85 -16.11 -3.38
N GLY A 367 -14.08 -15.94 -2.91
CA GLY A 367 -15.28 -16.12 -3.73
C GLY A 367 -15.59 -17.60 -4.01
N TRP A 368 -16.26 -17.86 -5.14
CA TRP A 368 -16.82 -19.16 -5.52
C TRP A 368 -16.87 -19.35 -7.05
N CYS A 369 -17.11 -20.57 -7.50
CA CYS A 369 -17.35 -20.92 -8.91
C CYS A 369 -18.79 -21.42 -9.14
N THR A 370 -19.18 -21.52 -10.41
CA THR A 370 -20.42 -22.19 -10.81
C THR A 370 -20.28 -22.97 -12.10
N GLY A 371 -20.95 -24.10 -12.19
CA GLY A 371 -21.08 -24.87 -13.43
C GLY A 371 -19.80 -25.59 -13.88
N THR A 372 -19.98 -26.35 -14.95
CA THR A 372 -18.95 -27.08 -15.70
C THR A 372 -19.16 -26.83 -17.20
N SER A 373 -18.17 -27.18 -18.04
CA SER A 373 -18.33 -27.12 -19.49
C SER A 373 -19.56 -27.93 -19.93
N GLY A 374 -20.53 -27.27 -20.56
CA GLY A 374 -21.83 -27.85 -20.97
C GLY A 374 -22.99 -27.63 -19.99
N SER A 375 -22.78 -27.02 -18.82
CA SER A 375 -23.88 -26.61 -17.93
C SER A 375 -24.71 -25.46 -18.56
N PRO A 376 -26.06 -25.51 -18.56
CA PRO A 376 -26.87 -24.39 -19.03
C PRO A 376 -26.68 -23.17 -18.11
N HIS A 377 -26.52 -21.98 -18.71
CA HIS A 377 -26.49 -20.73 -17.96
C HIS A 377 -27.80 -20.53 -17.19
N LEU A 378 -27.69 -20.21 -15.90
CA LEU A 378 -28.86 -20.05 -15.03
C LEU A 378 -29.61 -18.74 -15.37
N PRO A 379 -30.95 -18.77 -15.45
CA PRO A 379 -31.75 -17.55 -15.57
C PRO A 379 -31.47 -16.61 -14.39
N GLY A 380 -31.16 -15.33 -14.68
CA GLY A 380 -30.67 -14.35 -13.70
C GLY A 380 -29.23 -13.87 -13.95
N TYR A 381 -28.56 -14.41 -14.97
CA TYR A 381 -27.29 -13.91 -15.49
C TYR A 381 -27.48 -12.53 -16.17
N CYS A 382 -26.91 -11.46 -15.61
CA CYS A 382 -26.91 -10.14 -16.25
C CYS A 382 -25.85 -10.14 -17.38
N PRO A 383 -26.21 -10.08 -18.68
CA PRO A 383 -25.24 -10.28 -19.77
C PRO A 383 -24.44 -9.01 -20.14
N GLN A 384 -24.59 -7.93 -19.38
CA GLN A 384 -24.31 -6.56 -19.82
C GLN A 384 -23.22 -5.86 -19.01
N GLU A 385 -22.58 -6.57 -18.08
CA GLU A 385 -21.75 -5.95 -17.05
C GLU A 385 -20.44 -6.72 -16.78
N ASP A 386 -19.31 -6.07 -17.09
CA ASP A 386 -17.93 -6.58 -16.97
C ASP A 386 -17.40 -6.55 -15.53
N VAL A 387 -18.14 -7.13 -14.59
CA VAL A 387 -17.68 -7.25 -13.20
C VAL A 387 -17.61 -8.72 -12.80
N ALA A 388 -16.51 -9.09 -12.17
CA ALA A 388 -16.05 -10.47 -12.11
C ALA A 388 -16.99 -11.44 -11.37
N HIS A 389 -17.53 -12.40 -12.12
CA HIS A 389 -17.55 -13.85 -11.91
C HIS A 389 -18.88 -14.49 -12.35
N PRO A 390 -18.79 -15.45 -13.28
CA PRO A 390 -18.42 -16.79 -12.83
C PRO A 390 -17.04 -17.20 -13.33
N ASP A 391 -16.23 -17.73 -12.42
CA ASP A 391 -15.31 -18.79 -12.84
C ASP A 391 -16.16 -20.05 -13.05
N LEU A 392 -16.02 -20.72 -14.20
CA LEU A 392 -16.46 -22.11 -14.28
C LEU A 392 -15.59 -22.94 -13.31
N CYS A 393 -16.16 -23.91 -12.60
CA CYS A 393 -15.38 -24.67 -11.61
C CYS A 393 -14.19 -25.42 -12.26
N GLU A 394 -14.33 -25.81 -13.53
CA GLU A 394 -13.27 -26.40 -14.36
C GLU A 394 -12.13 -25.43 -14.73
N GLU A 395 -12.43 -24.13 -14.84
CA GLU A 395 -11.40 -23.11 -15.06
C GLU A 395 -10.71 -22.74 -13.75
N ARG A 396 -11.51 -22.65 -12.67
CA ARG A 396 -11.03 -22.35 -11.32
C ARG A 396 -10.09 -23.43 -10.78
N SER A 397 -10.34 -24.70 -11.09
CA SER A 397 -9.47 -25.83 -10.68
C SER A 397 -8.02 -25.64 -11.09
N ARG A 398 -7.77 -24.96 -12.22
CA ARG A 398 -6.43 -24.68 -12.77
C ARG A 398 -5.74 -23.48 -12.13
N GLY A 399 -6.43 -22.76 -11.23
CA GLY A 399 -5.94 -21.56 -10.56
C GLY A 399 -5.63 -21.75 -9.08
N TYR A 400 -5.06 -20.71 -8.48
CA TYR A 400 -4.69 -20.66 -7.06
C TYR A 400 -5.86 -21.05 -6.09
N HIS A 401 -7.10 -20.73 -6.44
CA HIS A 401 -8.31 -21.04 -5.65
C HIS A 401 -9.01 -22.35 -6.04
N GLY A 402 -8.37 -23.21 -6.82
CA GLY A 402 -8.84 -24.57 -7.13
C GLY A 402 -7.76 -25.65 -7.09
N SER A 403 -6.49 -25.27 -6.93
CA SER A 403 -5.34 -26.15 -6.77
C SER A 403 -4.45 -25.74 -5.58
N SER A 404 -3.74 -26.71 -5.01
CA SER A 404 -2.70 -26.52 -3.98
C SER A 404 -1.27 -26.67 -4.50
N LEU A 405 -1.10 -26.96 -5.81
CA LEU A 405 0.20 -27.26 -6.40
C LEU A 405 1.18 -26.08 -6.41
N SER A 406 0.65 -24.84 -6.44
CA SER A 406 1.44 -23.60 -6.41
C SER A 406 1.62 -23.02 -5.00
N ASP A 407 1.49 -23.84 -3.96
CA ASP A 407 1.47 -23.36 -2.57
C ASP A 407 2.86 -23.10 -2.01
N SER A 408 3.06 -21.89 -1.48
CA SER A 408 4.27 -21.55 -0.72
C SER A 408 4.41 -22.42 0.53
N GLU A 409 5.64 -22.86 0.82
CA GLU A 409 5.98 -23.68 2.00
C GLU A 409 5.70 -23.01 3.35
N SER A 410 5.52 -21.70 3.36
CA SER A 410 5.07 -20.93 4.52
C SER A 410 4.32 -19.67 4.09
N ARG A 411 3.67 -19.02 5.06
CA ARG A 411 3.09 -17.68 4.91
C ARG A 411 3.53 -16.80 6.07
N ASP A 412 3.84 -15.56 5.76
CA ASP A 412 4.00 -14.53 6.77
C ASP A 412 2.63 -13.93 7.10
N PHE A 413 2.18 -14.11 8.35
CA PHE A 413 0.99 -13.48 8.88
C PHE A 413 1.24 -12.05 9.39
N THR A 414 2.46 -11.52 9.28
CA THR A 414 2.78 -10.15 9.68
C THR A 414 1.84 -9.18 8.98
N ARG A 415 1.11 -8.37 9.77
CA ARG A 415 0.06 -7.43 9.33
C ARG A 415 -1.24 -8.06 8.78
N ARG A 416 -1.44 -9.38 8.83
CA ARG A 416 -2.70 -10.06 8.45
C ARG A 416 -3.78 -9.96 9.54
N GLY A 417 -4.05 -8.75 10.04
CA GLY A 417 -5.12 -8.47 11.01
C GLY A 417 -5.11 -9.42 12.22
N CYS A 418 -6.22 -10.15 12.43
CA CYS A 418 -6.39 -11.11 13.51
C CYS A 418 -5.45 -12.35 13.48
N LEU A 419 -4.74 -12.59 12.37
CA LEU A 419 -3.69 -13.61 12.27
C LEU A 419 -2.28 -13.08 12.58
N SER A 420 -2.11 -11.76 12.73
CA SER A 420 -0.78 -11.17 12.99
C SER A 420 -0.20 -11.65 14.32
N GLY A 421 1.08 -12.04 14.33
CA GLY A 421 1.87 -12.28 15.54
C GLY A 421 2.42 -10.99 16.18
N ASP A 422 2.12 -9.84 15.61
CA ASP A 422 2.43 -8.50 16.12
C ASP A 422 1.39 -8.05 17.15
N SER A 423 1.82 -7.77 18.38
CA SER A 423 0.96 -7.34 19.49
C SER A 423 0.36 -5.95 19.31
N ASP A 424 0.94 -5.08 18.51
CA ASP A 424 0.39 -3.73 18.29
C ASP A 424 -0.81 -3.79 17.33
N ILE A 425 -0.79 -4.75 16.41
CA ILE A 425 -1.86 -5.05 15.44
C ILE A 425 -2.93 -5.93 16.08
N ASN A 426 -2.51 -6.99 16.79
CA ASN A 426 -3.36 -8.07 17.29
C ASN A 426 -3.22 -8.33 18.80
N PRO A 427 -3.37 -7.31 19.68
CA PRO A 427 -3.07 -7.40 21.11
C PRO A 427 -3.78 -8.54 21.86
N MET A 428 -4.98 -8.97 21.43
CA MET A 428 -5.67 -10.11 22.06
C MET A 428 -5.13 -11.48 21.61
N MET A 429 -4.73 -11.66 20.34
CA MET A 429 -4.51 -12.98 19.73
C MET A 429 -3.09 -13.21 19.17
N TYR A 430 -2.19 -12.23 19.27
CA TYR A 430 -0.80 -12.30 18.77
C TYR A 430 0.04 -13.48 19.28
N ASN A 431 -0.36 -14.09 20.41
CA ASN A 431 0.32 -15.25 21.01
C ASN A 431 -0.52 -16.54 21.02
N TRP A 432 -1.72 -16.53 20.41
CA TRP A 432 -2.57 -17.72 20.29
C TRP A 432 -2.00 -18.69 19.25
N ASN A 433 -2.52 -19.92 19.15
CA ASN A 433 -2.31 -20.71 17.94
C ASN A 433 -3.12 -20.07 16.80
N ARG A 434 -2.47 -19.70 15.70
CA ARG A 434 -3.09 -18.99 14.57
C ARG A 434 -3.02 -19.87 13.33
N VAL A 435 -4.17 -20.26 12.83
CA VAL A 435 -4.33 -21.14 11.67
C VAL A 435 -5.03 -20.40 10.55
N MET A 436 -4.53 -20.54 9.32
CA MET A 436 -5.27 -20.19 8.11
C MET A 436 -5.59 -21.48 7.32
N VAL A 437 -6.88 -21.79 7.18
CA VAL A 437 -7.39 -22.88 6.33
C VAL A 437 -7.55 -22.33 4.91
N ARG A 438 -6.88 -22.95 3.94
CA ARG A 438 -6.87 -22.47 2.54
C ARG A 438 -8.22 -22.71 1.86
N ASN A 439 -8.71 -21.70 1.14
CA ASN A 439 -9.86 -21.84 0.25
C ASN A 439 -9.38 -22.29 -1.14
N CYS A 440 -9.62 -23.57 -1.45
CA CYS A 440 -9.33 -24.19 -2.74
C CYS A 440 -10.47 -25.09 -3.25
N ASP A 441 -11.68 -24.96 -2.70
CA ASP A 441 -12.87 -25.74 -3.06
C ASP A 441 -13.87 -24.98 -3.94
N GLY A 442 -13.82 -23.65 -3.96
CA GLY A 442 -14.70 -22.83 -4.80
C GLY A 442 -16.18 -22.79 -4.38
N THR A 443 -16.54 -23.27 -3.19
CA THR A 443 -17.94 -23.39 -2.72
C THR A 443 -18.18 -22.73 -1.34
N LEU A 444 -17.37 -21.72 -1.00
CA LEU A 444 -17.38 -21.04 0.30
C LEU A 444 -17.13 -22.00 1.48
N PHE A 445 -16.39 -23.10 1.30
CA PHE A 445 -16.26 -24.21 2.27
C PHE A 445 -17.56 -24.95 2.61
N LEU A 446 -18.64 -24.82 1.83
CA LEU A 446 -19.94 -25.39 2.20
C LEU A 446 -20.28 -26.72 1.49
N SER A 447 -19.63 -27.03 0.37
CA SER A 447 -19.97 -28.22 -0.44
C SER A 447 -19.34 -29.51 0.08
N SER A 448 -20.05 -30.62 -0.13
CA SER A 448 -19.57 -32.01 0.02
C SER A 448 -19.90 -32.83 -1.25
N ALA A 449 -19.85 -32.20 -2.43
CA ALA A 449 -20.21 -32.80 -3.72
C ALA A 449 -18.98 -33.17 -4.55
N GLU A 450 -19.17 -34.19 -5.39
CA GLU A 450 -18.22 -34.64 -6.40
C GLU A 450 -18.85 -34.43 -7.78
N LEU A 451 -18.16 -33.71 -8.66
CA LEU A 451 -18.54 -33.56 -10.07
C LEU A 451 -17.53 -34.30 -10.95
N PRO A 452 -17.85 -34.63 -12.22
CA PRO A 452 -16.93 -35.33 -13.10
C PRO A 452 -15.58 -34.62 -13.23
N GLY A 453 -14.55 -35.16 -12.58
CA GLY A 453 -13.19 -34.60 -12.56
C GLY A 453 -12.99 -33.35 -11.69
N LEU A 454 -13.94 -32.98 -10.81
CA LEU A 454 -13.86 -31.79 -9.97
C LEU A 454 -14.38 -32.07 -8.54
N HIS A 455 -13.54 -31.82 -7.54
CA HIS A 455 -13.78 -32.15 -6.14
C HIS A 455 -14.29 -30.93 -5.34
N LEU A 456 -15.61 -30.75 -5.25
CA LEU A 456 -16.23 -29.64 -4.52
C LEU A 456 -16.40 -29.97 -3.03
N ARG A 457 -15.27 -30.12 -2.32
CA ARG A 457 -15.19 -30.71 -0.98
C ARG A 457 -15.02 -29.72 0.17
N GLY A 458 -15.50 -28.48 0.02
CA GLY A 458 -15.29 -27.40 0.98
C GLY A 458 -15.56 -27.75 2.45
N ARG A 459 -16.72 -28.35 2.73
CA ARG A 459 -17.16 -28.73 4.09
C ARG A 459 -16.35 -29.91 4.62
N ASP A 460 -16.12 -30.92 3.77
CA ASP A 460 -15.28 -32.07 4.12
C ASP A 460 -13.86 -31.62 4.50
N ASN A 461 -13.27 -30.73 3.68
CA ASN A 461 -11.94 -30.17 3.90
C ASN A 461 -11.87 -29.39 5.22
N ALA A 462 -12.88 -28.57 5.53
CA ALA A 462 -12.97 -27.87 6.80
C ALA A 462 -13.06 -28.83 8.00
N VAL A 463 -13.91 -29.85 7.91
CA VAL A 463 -14.07 -30.89 8.95
C VAL A 463 -12.76 -31.66 9.17
N GLN A 464 -12.06 -32.06 8.11
CA GLN A 464 -10.77 -32.75 8.22
C GLN A 464 -9.66 -31.83 8.74
N ALA A 465 -9.66 -30.54 8.38
CA ALA A 465 -8.73 -29.57 8.95
C ALA A 465 -8.89 -29.47 10.47
N ILE A 466 -10.14 -29.40 10.99
CA ILE A 466 -10.37 -29.45 12.44
C ILE A 466 -9.86 -30.74 13.06
N ARG A 467 -10.11 -31.93 12.46
CA ARG A 467 -9.56 -33.20 12.96
C ARG A 467 -8.03 -33.22 13.01
N ALA A 468 -7.37 -32.68 11.99
CA ALA A 468 -5.90 -32.57 11.96
C ALA A 468 -5.36 -31.62 13.04
N LEU A 469 -6.10 -30.55 13.38
CA LEU A 469 -5.73 -29.62 14.45
C LEU A 469 -5.99 -30.22 15.85
N LEU A 470 -7.03 -31.05 16.03
CA LEU A 470 -7.27 -31.78 17.29
C LEU A 470 -6.07 -32.64 17.68
N GLY A 471 -5.44 -33.32 16.71
CA GLY A 471 -4.19 -34.06 16.90
C GLY A 471 -2.97 -33.18 17.21
N GLN A 472 -3.04 -31.87 16.97
CA GLN A 472 -1.96 -30.89 17.17
C GLN A 472 -2.19 -29.96 18.38
N GLY A 473 -3.09 -30.33 19.30
CA GLY A 473 -3.33 -29.62 20.56
C GLY A 473 -4.60 -28.76 20.60
N LEU A 474 -5.42 -28.72 19.54
CA LEU A 474 -6.75 -28.08 19.61
C LEU A 474 -7.67 -28.83 20.59
N ALA A 475 -7.45 -30.13 20.81
CA ALA A 475 -8.13 -30.91 21.85
C ALA A 475 -7.77 -30.48 23.29
N ASP A 476 -6.78 -29.60 23.48
CA ASP A 476 -6.45 -29.01 24.79
C ASP A 476 -6.96 -27.57 24.91
N ALA A 477 -7.75 -27.07 23.94
CA ALA A 477 -8.17 -25.67 23.90
C ALA A 477 -8.97 -25.24 25.15
N SER A 478 -8.72 -24.01 25.61
CA SER A 478 -9.58 -23.28 26.54
C SER A 478 -10.47 -22.27 25.82
N GLU A 479 -10.00 -21.76 24.68
CA GLU A 479 -10.68 -20.77 23.84
C GLU A 479 -10.44 -21.06 22.37
N LEU A 480 -11.48 -20.96 21.55
CA LEU A 480 -11.44 -21.12 20.10
C LEU A 480 -12.29 -20.03 19.42
N LEU A 481 -11.66 -19.31 18.51
CA LEU A 481 -12.31 -18.40 17.58
C LEU A 481 -12.27 -18.99 16.16
N PHE A 482 -13.43 -19.31 15.59
CA PHE A 482 -13.54 -19.45 14.14
C PHE A 482 -13.56 -18.05 13.52
N ALA A 483 -12.68 -17.78 12.57
CA ALA A 483 -12.57 -16.48 11.92
C ALA A 483 -12.65 -16.64 10.40
N GLY A 484 -12.90 -15.56 9.66
CA GLY A 484 -12.78 -15.60 8.21
C GLY A 484 -13.11 -14.27 7.53
N CYS A 485 -12.66 -14.14 6.29
CA CYS A 485 -12.88 -12.99 5.42
C CYS A 485 -13.73 -13.41 4.20
N SER A 486 -14.66 -12.57 3.74
CA SER A 486 -15.38 -12.79 2.47
C SER A 486 -16.17 -14.10 2.49
N ALA A 487 -16.03 -14.94 1.45
CA ALA A 487 -16.51 -16.33 1.44
C ALA A 487 -16.06 -17.16 2.67
N GLY A 488 -14.90 -16.87 3.27
CA GLY A 488 -14.45 -17.47 4.52
C GLY A 488 -15.18 -16.92 5.77
N GLY A 489 -15.69 -15.69 5.72
CA GLY A 489 -16.57 -15.13 6.75
C GLY A 489 -17.97 -15.76 6.74
N VAL A 490 -18.48 -16.10 5.55
CA VAL A 490 -19.65 -16.97 5.39
C VAL A 490 -19.39 -18.34 6.04
N ALA A 491 -18.27 -18.98 5.67
CA ALA A 491 -17.86 -20.29 6.17
C ALA A 491 -17.73 -20.33 7.71
N SER A 492 -17.08 -19.33 8.29
CA SER A 492 -16.80 -19.30 9.73
C SER A 492 -18.08 -19.26 10.58
N VAL A 493 -19.16 -18.68 10.05
CA VAL A 493 -20.49 -18.66 10.69
C VAL A 493 -21.27 -19.95 10.43
N LEU A 494 -21.45 -20.33 9.16
CA LEU A 494 -22.34 -21.45 8.81
C LEU A 494 -21.81 -22.81 9.29
N LEU A 495 -20.49 -23.00 9.26
CA LEU A 495 -19.87 -24.23 9.75
C LEU A 495 -19.72 -24.26 11.28
N ALA A 496 -19.92 -23.14 12.00
CA ALA A 496 -19.62 -23.02 13.43
C ALA A 496 -20.30 -24.12 14.26
N ASP A 497 -21.61 -24.29 14.10
CA ASP A 497 -22.39 -25.28 14.86
C ASP A 497 -22.13 -26.72 14.42
N THR A 498 -21.53 -26.93 13.24
CA THR A 498 -21.05 -28.26 12.79
C THR A 498 -19.69 -28.61 13.41
N LEU A 499 -18.79 -27.63 13.48
CA LEU A 499 -17.40 -27.83 13.92
C LEU A 499 -17.23 -27.72 15.44
N ARG A 500 -18.04 -26.89 16.10
CA ARG A 500 -18.00 -26.67 17.56
C ARG A 500 -18.16 -27.96 18.37
N PRO A 501 -19.17 -28.83 18.14
CA PRO A 501 -19.33 -30.06 18.92
C PRO A 501 -18.13 -30.99 18.83
N MET A 502 -17.48 -31.08 17.65
CA MET A 502 -16.27 -31.90 17.46
C MET A 502 -15.10 -31.45 18.35
N VAL A 503 -14.98 -30.14 18.60
CA VAL A 503 -13.93 -29.60 19.48
C VAL A 503 -14.35 -29.73 20.95
N GLU A 504 -15.61 -29.43 21.28
CA GLU A 504 -16.13 -29.57 22.65
C GLU A 504 -16.04 -31.03 23.15
N GLU A 505 -16.40 -32.01 22.33
CA GLU A 505 -16.26 -33.44 22.65
C GLU A 505 -14.80 -33.83 22.91
N ALA A 506 -13.89 -33.43 22.01
CA ALA A 506 -12.46 -33.74 22.13
C ALA A 506 -11.79 -33.07 23.35
N VAL A 507 -12.20 -31.85 23.69
CA VAL A 507 -11.74 -31.13 24.89
C VAL A 507 -12.33 -31.73 26.16
N HIS A 508 -13.62 -32.10 26.15
CA HIS A 508 -14.29 -32.74 27.27
C HIS A 508 -13.71 -34.12 27.59
N ALA A 509 -13.36 -34.91 26.56
CA ALA A 509 -12.67 -36.20 26.69
C ALA A 509 -11.30 -36.09 27.38
N ARG A 510 -10.70 -34.88 27.43
CA ARG A 510 -9.46 -34.58 28.18
C ARG A 510 -9.72 -33.89 29.54
N GLY A 511 -10.96 -33.86 30.01
CA GLY A 511 -11.36 -33.18 31.25
C GLY A 511 -11.34 -31.64 31.17
N GLY A 512 -11.29 -31.08 29.95
CA GLY A 512 -11.30 -29.65 29.72
C GLY A 512 -12.71 -29.07 29.49
N ARG A 513 -12.74 -27.74 29.32
CA ARG A 513 -13.86 -26.99 28.74
C ARG A 513 -13.29 -25.93 27.80
N VAL A 514 -13.99 -25.65 26.69
CA VAL A 514 -13.58 -24.67 25.67
C VAL A 514 -14.70 -23.67 25.41
N PHE A 515 -14.38 -22.38 25.40
CA PHE A 515 -15.27 -21.35 24.88
C PHE A 515 -15.11 -21.25 23.36
N VAL A 516 -16.22 -21.26 22.60
CA VAL A 516 -16.22 -21.18 21.14
C VAL A 516 -17.05 -20.00 20.66
N ALA A 517 -16.47 -19.18 19.77
CA ALA A 517 -17.14 -18.06 19.13
C ALA A 517 -16.70 -17.89 17.66
N VAL A 518 -17.37 -17.00 16.93
CA VAL A 518 -17.08 -16.69 15.52
C VAL A 518 -16.74 -15.20 15.33
N LEU A 519 -15.84 -14.91 14.39
CA LEU A 519 -15.59 -13.60 13.79
C LEU A 519 -15.75 -13.70 12.26
N SER A 520 -16.76 -13.01 11.70
CA SER A 520 -16.96 -12.89 10.26
C SER A 520 -16.59 -11.48 9.80
N ASP A 521 -15.61 -11.35 8.92
CA ASP A 521 -15.20 -10.11 8.27
C ASP A 521 -15.68 -10.08 6.81
N SER A 522 -16.50 -9.10 6.44
CA SER A 522 -17.03 -8.92 5.07
C SER A 522 -17.75 -10.17 4.50
N GLY A 523 -18.36 -10.97 5.38
CA GLY A 523 -19.02 -12.23 5.05
C GLY A 523 -20.52 -12.13 4.77
N PHE A 524 -21.11 -10.94 4.82
CA PHE A 524 -22.56 -10.76 4.68
C PHE A 524 -22.91 -10.30 3.26
N PHE A 525 -23.61 -11.14 2.50
CA PHE A 525 -24.07 -10.84 1.14
C PHE A 525 -25.61 -10.70 1.12
N PRO A 526 -26.18 -9.69 0.42
CA PRO A 526 -27.62 -9.41 0.43
C PRO A 526 -28.44 -10.25 -0.58
N ASP A 527 -29.68 -10.62 -0.20
CA ASP A 527 -30.67 -11.22 -1.12
C ASP A 527 -31.42 -10.15 -1.92
N TRP A 528 -31.19 -10.12 -3.23
CA TRP A 528 -31.96 -9.29 -4.16
C TRP A 528 -33.15 -10.01 -4.81
N SER A 529 -33.37 -11.31 -4.57
CA SER A 529 -34.36 -12.11 -5.30
C SER A 529 -35.83 -11.69 -5.15
N ALA A 530 -36.16 -10.92 -4.11
CA ALA A 530 -37.50 -10.38 -3.87
C ALA A 530 -37.68 -8.91 -4.29
N LYS A 531 -36.67 -8.27 -4.90
CA LYS A 531 -36.65 -6.84 -5.24
C LYS A 531 -36.06 -6.63 -6.64
N SER A 532 -36.32 -5.47 -7.25
CA SER A 532 -35.52 -5.02 -8.39
C SER A 532 -34.09 -4.74 -7.92
N ILE A 533 -33.10 -5.40 -8.51
CA ILE A 533 -31.67 -5.13 -8.27
C ILE A 533 -31.40 -3.67 -8.69
N PRO A 534 -30.85 -2.82 -7.80
CA PRO A 534 -30.41 -1.48 -8.19
C PRO A 534 -29.27 -1.60 -9.20
N ALA A 535 -29.34 -0.86 -10.31
CA ALA A 535 -28.21 -0.73 -11.23
C ALA A 535 -26.95 -0.34 -10.45
N GLY A 536 -25.80 -0.95 -10.76
CA GLY A 536 -24.54 -0.71 -10.05
C GLY A 536 -24.32 -1.52 -8.76
N VAL A 537 -25.29 -2.35 -8.34
CA VAL A 537 -25.16 -3.27 -7.20
C VAL A 537 -25.10 -4.72 -7.71
N LEU A 538 -24.14 -5.50 -7.21
CA LEU A 538 -23.96 -6.90 -7.59
C LEU A 538 -24.96 -7.80 -6.85
N HIS A 539 -25.51 -8.79 -7.57
CA HIS A 539 -26.32 -9.88 -7.02
C HIS A 539 -25.69 -11.24 -7.30
N PHE A 540 -25.94 -12.22 -6.44
CA PHE A 540 -25.22 -13.50 -6.45
C PHE A 540 -26.14 -14.73 -6.64
N PRO A 541 -26.77 -14.91 -7.82
CA PRO A 541 -27.64 -16.06 -8.10
C PRO A 541 -26.88 -17.40 -8.06
N GLN A 542 -25.55 -17.37 -8.10
CA GLN A 542 -24.65 -18.52 -7.95
C GLN A 542 -24.94 -19.34 -6.68
N PHE A 543 -25.45 -18.72 -5.61
CA PHE A 543 -25.80 -19.44 -4.37
C PHE A 543 -26.94 -20.44 -4.58
N GLN A 544 -27.87 -20.17 -5.50
CA GLN A 544 -28.92 -21.12 -5.87
C GLN A 544 -28.33 -22.37 -6.53
N TRP A 545 -27.31 -22.19 -7.39
CA TRP A 545 -26.59 -23.30 -8.02
C TRP A 545 -25.82 -24.13 -7.01
N LEU A 546 -25.03 -23.48 -6.15
CA LEU A 546 -24.25 -24.14 -5.12
C LEU A 546 -25.13 -24.91 -4.15
N PHE A 547 -26.30 -24.37 -3.78
CA PHE A 547 -27.29 -25.08 -3.00
C PHE A 547 -27.82 -26.33 -3.71
N ALA A 548 -28.18 -26.21 -4.99
CA ALA A 548 -28.78 -27.30 -5.77
C ALA A 548 -27.78 -28.41 -6.15
N THR A 549 -26.49 -28.09 -6.34
CA THR A 549 -25.48 -29.02 -6.89
C THR A 549 -24.37 -29.40 -5.91
N GLY A 550 -24.07 -28.56 -4.92
CA GLY A 550 -22.95 -28.75 -3.99
C GLY A 550 -23.27 -29.57 -2.74
N ASN A 551 -24.46 -30.16 -2.62
CA ASN A 551 -24.91 -30.81 -1.37
C ASN A 551 -24.78 -29.89 -0.13
N VAL A 552 -24.90 -28.56 -0.36
CA VAL A 552 -24.58 -27.52 0.62
C VAL A 552 -25.54 -27.54 1.82
N SER A 553 -26.75 -28.09 1.69
CA SER A 553 -27.74 -28.16 2.78
C SER A 553 -27.19 -28.82 4.05
N ALA A 554 -26.23 -29.75 3.94
CA ALA A 554 -25.58 -30.38 5.09
C ALA A 554 -24.59 -29.47 5.87
N ALA A 555 -24.30 -28.28 5.35
CA ALA A 555 -23.48 -27.23 5.95
C ALA A 555 -24.29 -26.10 6.60
N LEU A 556 -25.61 -26.07 6.41
CA LEU A 556 -26.46 -24.95 6.80
C LEU A 556 -27.24 -25.25 8.09
N PRO A 557 -27.68 -24.23 8.85
CA PRO A 557 -28.48 -24.44 10.05
C PRO A 557 -29.75 -25.25 9.75
N PRO A 558 -29.97 -26.42 10.38
CA PRO A 558 -31.14 -27.27 10.09
C PRO A 558 -32.47 -26.56 10.35
N GLU A 559 -32.52 -25.69 11.35
CA GLU A 559 -33.70 -24.89 11.71
C GLU A 559 -34.03 -23.83 10.65
N CYS A 560 -33.00 -23.26 9.98
CA CYS A 560 -33.19 -22.36 8.83
C CYS A 560 -33.80 -23.11 7.63
N LEU A 561 -33.33 -24.33 7.37
CA LEU A 561 -33.86 -25.17 6.30
C LEU A 561 -35.30 -25.63 6.59
N ALA A 562 -35.58 -26.03 7.83
CA ALA A 562 -36.93 -26.41 8.27
C ALA A 562 -37.93 -25.24 8.20
N ALA A 563 -37.47 -24.00 8.36
CA ALA A 563 -38.28 -22.79 8.15
C ALA A 563 -38.59 -22.48 6.67
N GLY A 564 -38.10 -23.28 5.72
CA GLY A 564 -38.44 -23.19 4.29
C GLY A 564 -37.63 -22.19 3.47
N HIS A 565 -36.58 -21.59 4.04
CA HIS A 565 -35.75 -20.57 3.36
C HIS A 565 -34.90 -21.12 2.20
N GLY A 566 -34.59 -22.42 2.21
CA GLY A 566 -33.84 -23.11 1.17
C GLY A 566 -32.43 -22.55 0.98
N TRP A 567 -32.06 -22.23 -0.27
CA TRP A 567 -30.75 -21.68 -0.62
C TRP A 567 -30.39 -20.39 0.12
N ARG A 568 -31.37 -19.61 0.58
CA ARG A 568 -31.13 -18.38 1.35
C ARG A 568 -30.45 -18.64 2.68
N CYS A 569 -30.49 -19.86 3.21
CA CYS A 569 -29.69 -20.25 4.38
C CYS A 569 -28.15 -20.21 4.13
N MET A 570 -27.69 -19.97 2.90
CA MET A 570 -26.30 -19.63 2.60
C MET A 570 -25.96 -18.14 2.86
N LEU A 571 -26.97 -17.27 2.95
CA LEU A 571 -26.81 -15.84 3.20
C LEU A 571 -26.91 -15.59 4.71
N LEU A 572 -25.90 -14.92 5.27
CA LEU A 572 -25.85 -14.66 6.72
C LEU A 572 -27.05 -13.86 7.22
N GLU A 573 -27.68 -13.04 6.38
CA GLU A 573 -28.89 -12.29 6.74
C GLU A 573 -30.11 -13.17 7.07
N THR A 574 -30.17 -14.36 6.49
CA THR A 574 -31.24 -15.34 6.75
C THR A 574 -30.77 -16.39 7.75
N ALA A 575 -29.50 -16.79 7.71
CA ALA A 575 -28.97 -17.89 8.50
C ALA A 575 -28.63 -17.53 9.95
N LEU A 576 -28.12 -16.31 10.21
CA LEU A 576 -27.58 -15.94 11.52
C LEU A 576 -28.55 -16.12 12.69
N PRO A 577 -29.87 -15.81 12.58
CA PRO A 577 -30.85 -16.07 13.65
C PRO A 577 -31.03 -17.54 14.05
N TYR A 578 -30.50 -18.48 13.26
CA TYR A 578 -30.56 -19.92 13.51
C TYR A 578 -29.21 -20.51 13.96
N VAL A 579 -28.15 -19.68 14.08
CA VAL A 579 -26.82 -20.11 14.53
C VAL A 579 -26.72 -20.00 16.05
N LYS A 580 -26.29 -21.07 16.72
CA LYS A 580 -26.25 -21.18 18.18
C LYS A 580 -24.91 -20.73 18.76
N THR A 581 -23.83 -20.82 17.99
CA THR A 581 -22.51 -20.31 18.37
C THR A 581 -22.51 -18.77 18.31
N PRO A 582 -22.07 -18.05 19.37
CA PRO A 582 -21.99 -16.60 19.35
C PRO A 582 -21.08 -16.10 18.22
N CYS A 583 -21.59 -15.22 17.37
CA CYS A 583 -20.87 -14.70 16.21
C CYS A 583 -20.67 -13.19 16.30
N PHE A 584 -19.55 -12.65 15.83
CA PHE A 584 -19.32 -11.23 15.65
C PHE A 584 -19.14 -10.89 14.16
N VAL A 585 -20.05 -10.08 13.61
CA VAL A 585 -20.07 -9.69 12.19
C VAL A 585 -19.44 -8.30 11.98
N LEU A 586 -18.20 -8.25 11.51
CA LEU A 586 -17.60 -7.04 10.93
C LEU A 586 -18.06 -6.89 9.48
N GLN A 587 -18.73 -5.78 9.17
CA GLN A 587 -19.29 -5.58 7.83
C GLN A 587 -19.38 -4.11 7.46
N SER A 588 -18.89 -3.77 6.27
CA SER A 588 -19.28 -2.52 5.62
C SER A 588 -20.67 -2.64 5.02
N THR A 589 -21.49 -1.61 5.25
CA THR A 589 -22.77 -1.43 4.57
C THR A 589 -22.63 -0.95 3.12
N VAL A 590 -21.42 -0.59 2.68
CA VAL A 590 -21.06 -0.29 1.28
C VAL A 590 -19.81 -1.08 0.89
N ASP A 591 -19.87 -2.38 1.17
CA ASP A 591 -18.80 -3.34 0.87
C ASP A 591 -18.39 -3.25 -0.60
N SER A 592 -17.08 -3.06 -0.84
CA SER A 592 -16.57 -2.80 -2.19
C SER A 592 -16.74 -3.99 -3.15
N TRP A 593 -17.00 -5.20 -2.65
CA TRP A 593 -17.26 -6.41 -3.44
C TRP A 593 -18.75 -6.64 -3.71
N GLN A 594 -19.61 -5.68 -3.39
CA GLN A 594 -21.06 -5.75 -3.66
C GLN A 594 -21.51 -4.66 -4.63
N LEU A 595 -20.55 -3.92 -5.20
CA LEU A 595 -20.75 -2.76 -6.05
C LEU A 595 -20.00 -2.94 -7.36
N GLN A 596 -20.67 -2.56 -8.43
CA GLN A 596 -20.10 -2.40 -9.76
C GLN A 596 -19.75 -0.93 -10.05
N SER A 597 -20.57 -0.01 -9.55
CA SER A 597 -20.30 1.43 -9.63
C SER A 597 -20.35 2.06 -8.24
N SER A 598 -19.44 3.01 -8.02
CA SER A 598 -19.38 3.82 -6.80
C SER A 598 -20.23 5.10 -6.90
N ASP A 599 -21.28 5.08 -7.72
CA ASP A 599 -22.22 6.18 -7.78
C ASP A 599 -23.10 6.25 -6.52
N GLN A 600 -23.61 7.44 -6.23
CA GLN A 600 -24.34 7.71 -5.00
C GLN A 600 -25.61 6.86 -4.86
N LYS A 601 -26.32 6.54 -5.94
CA LYS A 601 -27.58 5.79 -5.89
C LYS A 601 -27.34 4.31 -5.58
N SER A 602 -26.30 3.72 -6.16
CA SER A 602 -25.84 2.36 -5.86
C SER A 602 -25.38 2.24 -4.40
N LEU A 603 -24.53 3.16 -3.97
CA LEU A 603 -24.04 3.25 -2.58
C LEU A 603 -25.19 3.42 -1.57
N GLU A 604 -26.15 4.31 -1.83
CA GLU A 604 -27.31 4.53 -0.95
C GLU A 604 -28.23 3.30 -0.91
N SER A 605 -28.49 2.67 -2.05
CA SER A 605 -29.35 1.49 -2.14
C SER A 605 -28.76 0.30 -1.40
N LEU A 606 -27.46 0.04 -1.60
CA LEU A 606 -26.73 -1.00 -0.87
C LEU A 606 -26.66 -0.67 0.63
N HIS A 607 -26.32 0.58 0.99
CA HIS A 607 -26.25 1.02 2.38
C HIS A 607 -27.57 0.78 3.13
N GLN A 608 -28.70 1.20 2.55
CA GLN A 608 -30.01 1.03 3.15
C GLN A 608 -30.38 -0.45 3.30
N HIS A 609 -30.13 -1.27 2.28
CA HIS A 609 -30.42 -2.71 2.30
C HIS A 609 -29.55 -3.43 3.35
N MET A 610 -28.22 -3.30 3.25
CA MET A 610 -27.26 -3.91 4.17
C MET A 610 -27.54 -3.49 5.61
N ARG A 611 -27.73 -2.19 5.87
CA ARG A 611 -28.06 -1.69 7.20
C ARG A 611 -29.35 -2.30 7.75
N ALA A 612 -30.43 -2.36 6.96
CA ALA A 612 -31.68 -2.92 7.43
C ALA A 612 -31.54 -4.41 7.79
N ASN A 613 -30.93 -5.21 6.91
CA ASN A 613 -30.85 -6.65 7.07
C ASN A 613 -29.82 -7.05 8.14
N LEU A 614 -28.67 -6.38 8.23
CA LEU A 614 -27.69 -6.61 9.30
C LEU A 614 -28.26 -6.32 10.69
N LEU A 615 -29.13 -5.31 10.81
CA LEU A 615 -29.79 -4.99 12.08
C LEU A 615 -30.94 -5.94 12.42
N ALA A 616 -31.57 -6.55 11.42
CA ALA A 616 -32.53 -7.63 11.64
C ALA A 616 -31.84 -8.94 12.04
N ALA A 617 -30.70 -9.27 11.44
CA ALA A 617 -30.00 -10.53 11.63
C ALA A 617 -29.09 -10.56 12.87
N VAL A 618 -28.36 -9.48 13.15
CA VAL A 618 -27.39 -9.43 14.27
C VAL A 618 -28.08 -9.02 15.57
N GLN A 619 -28.70 -10.00 16.22
CA GLN A 619 -29.32 -9.89 17.55
C GLN A 619 -28.51 -10.68 18.59
N SER A 620 -28.72 -10.44 19.90
CA SER A 620 -28.12 -11.27 20.96
C SER A 620 -28.52 -12.75 20.75
N PRO A 621 -27.60 -13.74 20.86
CA PRO A 621 -26.27 -13.67 21.48
C PRO A 621 -25.16 -13.07 20.58
N HIS A 622 -25.44 -12.84 19.30
CA HIS A 622 -24.47 -12.34 18.34
C HIS A 622 -24.01 -10.90 18.61
N GLY A 623 -23.02 -10.53 17.82
CA GLY A 623 -22.18 -9.35 17.89
C GLY A 623 -21.94 -8.81 16.49
N GLY A 624 -21.42 -7.59 16.37
CA GLY A 624 -20.94 -7.10 15.08
C GLY A 624 -20.25 -5.75 15.19
N ALA A 625 -19.82 -5.19 14.07
CA ALA A 625 -19.55 -3.77 13.96
C ALA A 625 -19.84 -3.34 12.53
N LEU A 626 -20.73 -2.36 12.39
CA LEU A 626 -21.22 -1.89 11.10
C LEU A 626 -20.58 -0.55 10.78
N ASP A 627 -19.81 -0.51 9.70
CA ASP A 627 -19.31 0.73 9.12
C ASP A 627 -20.00 1.05 7.79
N ASN A 628 -19.70 2.25 7.29
CA ASN A 628 -20.16 2.75 6.01
C ASN A 628 -18.95 3.08 5.11
N CYS A 629 -17.81 2.40 5.30
CA CYS A 629 -16.55 2.68 4.63
C CYS A 629 -16.37 1.79 3.40
N PHE A 630 -15.76 2.28 2.33
CA PHE A 630 -15.62 1.49 1.11
C PHE A 630 -14.42 0.54 1.22
N HIS A 631 -14.64 -0.66 1.76
CA HIS A 631 -13.61 -1.68 1.91
C HIS A 631 -14.21 -3.09 1.80
N HIS A 632 -13.33 -4.09 1.73
CA HIS A 632 -13.66 -5.50 1.84
C HIS A 632 -12.48 -6.23 2.50
N CYS A 633 -12.71 -6.76 3.70
CA CYS A 633 -11.72 -7.39 4.57
C CYS A 633 -10.49 -6.52 4.97
N GLU A 634 -9.64 -7.11 5.82
CA GLU A 634 -8.30 -6.63 6.22
C GLU A 634 -8.26 -5.23 6.90
N ALA A 635 -9.41 -4.64 7.18
CA ALA A 635 -9.56 -3.38 7.90
C ALA A 635 -9.49 -3.54 9.45
N TRP A 636 -8.81 -4.57 9.95
CA TRP A 636 -8.70 -4.90 11.37
C TRP A 636 -7.91 -3.86 12.17
N GLY A 637 -8.49 -3.35 13.26
CA GLY A 637 -7.91 -2.28 14.10
C GLY A 637 -7.90 -0.90 13.44
N ASN A 638 -8.40 -0.79 12.21
CA ASN A 638 -8.21 0.37 11.34
C ASN A 638 -9.47 1.26 11.28
N ILE A 639 -10.66 0.69 11.43
CA ILE A 639 -11.95 1.38 11.43
C ILE A 639 -12.32 1.78 12.85
N HIS A 640 -12.75 3.03 13.05
CA HIS A 640 -13.00 3.61 14.37
C HIS A 640 -14.34 4.35 14.45
N TRP A 641 -15.11 4.12 15.52
CA TRP A 641 -16.32 4.87 15.86
C TRP A 641 -16.19 5.42 17.29
N GLY A 642 -16.36 6.73 17.47
CA GLY A 642 -16.30 7.36 18.81
C GLY A 642 -14.95 7.22 19.54
N GLY A 643 -13.88 6.80 18.86
CA GLY A 643 -12.57 6.49 19.45
C GLY A 643 -12.33 5.00 19.75
N LEU A 644 -13.31 4.13 19.52
CA LEU A 644 -13.20 2.68 19.64
C LEU A 644 -12.99 2.06 18.25
N SER A 645 -11.98 1.20 18.09
CA SER A 645 -11.73 0.47 16.83
C SER A 645 -12.62 -0.78 16.68
N ASN A 646 -12.73 -1.32 15.46
CA ASN A 646 -13.44 -2.58 15.19
C ASN A 646 -12.83 -3.78 15.90
N ARG A 647 -11.51 -3.78 16.06
CA ARG A 647 -10.79 -4.69 16.96
C ARG A 647 -11.28 -4.55 18.40
N GLU A 648 -11.26 -3.34 18.97
CA GLU A 648 -11.62 -3.15 20.39
C GLU A 648 -13.11 -3.41 20.67
N ALA A 649 -13.99 -3.14 19.69
CA ALA A 649 -15.40 -3.51 19.75
C ALA A 649 -15.58 -5.04 19.83
N PHE A 650 -14.87 -5.79 18.97
CA PHE A 650 -14.83 -7.25 19.05
C PHE A 650 -14.25 -7.73 20.37
N GLU A 651 -13.09 -7.21 20.80
CA GLU A 651 -12.45 -7.63 22.05
C GLU A 651 -13.35 -7.40 23.27
N ARG A 652 -14.12 -6.29 23.30
CA ARG A 652 -15.09 -6.03 24.37
C ARG A 652 -16.21 -7.07 24.37
N TRP A 653 -16.83 -7.33 23.22
CA TRP A 653 -17.90 -8.32 23.09
C TRP A 653 -17.40 -9.73 23.42
N TYR A 654 -16.27 -10.12 22.86
CA TYR A 654 -15.67 -11.45 23.05
C TYR A 654 -15.37 -11.70 24.53
N ARG A 655 -14.72 -10.74 25.22
CA ARG A 655 -14.46 -10.84 26.67
C ARG A 655 -15.74 -10.82 27.50
N ALA A 656 -16.82 -10.19 27.06
CA ALA A 656 -18.12 -10.27 27.73
C ALA A 656 -18.72 -11.68 27.61
N ARG A 657 -18.71 -12.28 26.42
CA ARG A 657 -19.21 -13.65 26.22
C ARG A 657 -18.37 -14.70 26.96
N VAL A 658 -17.04 -14.55 27.03
CA VAL A 658 -16.18 -15.40 27.87
C VAL A 658 -16.60 -15.32 29.35
N ARG A 659 -16.83 -14.11 29.90
CA ARG A 659 -17.28 -13.96 31.31
C ARG A 659 -18.63 -14.63 31.59
N GLN A 660 -19.57 -14.51 30.67
CA GLN A 660 -20.92 -15.11 30.79
C GLN A 660 -20.83 -16.63 30.76
N TRP A 661 -20.02 -17.17 29.85
CA TRP A 661 -19.73 -18.60 29.77
C TRP A 661 -19.03 -19.12 31.04
N ASP A 662 -18.10 -18.35 31.61
CA ASP A 662 -17.46 -18.65 32.89
C ASP A 662 -18.44 -18.64 34.07
N ALA A 663 -19.45 -17.76 34.03
CA ALA A 663 -20.51 -17.69 35.03
C ALA A 663 -21.63 -18.74 34.84
N GLY A 664 -21.66 -19.44 33.70
CA GLY A 664 -22.75 -20.35 33.33
C GLY A 664 -24.06 -19.63 32.96
N GLU A 665 -23.98 -18.35 32.59
CA GLU A 665 -25.13 -17.53 32.19
C GLU A 665 -25.62 -17.86 30.77
N ASP A 666 -26.93 -17.81 30.55
CA ASP A 666 -27.48 -17.86 29.19
C ASP A 666 -27.14 -16.56 28.43
N PHE A 667 -26.43 -16.68 27.32
CA PHE A 667 -26.02 -15.57 26.46
C PHE A 667 -27.20 -14.69 25.96
N ASN A 668 -28.43 -15.21 25.99
CA ASN A 668 -29.65 -14.46 25.65
C ASN A 668 -30.07 -13.45 26.72
N THR A 669 -29.63 -13.62 27.97
CA THR A 669 -30.17 -12.89 29.14
C THR A 669 -29.51 -11.54 29.43
N THR A 670 -28.51 -11.13 28.64
CA THR A 670 -27.66 -9.96 28.94
C THR A 670 -27.67 -8.89 27.82
N GLY A 671 -28.00 -7.65 28.17
CA GLY A 671 -28.05 -6.51 27.24
C GLY A 671 -26.70 -5.93 26.77
N GLU A 672 -25.56 -6.62 26.96
CA GLU A 672 -24.27 -6.24 26.35
C GLU A 672 -24.06 -6.85 24.95
N GLY A 673 -25.00 -7.69 24.47
CA GLY A 673 -25.06 -8.12 23.08
C GLY A 673 -25.26 -6.94 22.11
N TRP A 674 -24.65 -7.02 20.94
CA TRP A 674 -24.73 -5.99 19.90
C TRP A 674 -26.21 -5.79 19.47
N PRO A 675 -26.64 -4.58 19.05
CA PRO A 675 -25.80 -3.50 18.55
C PRO A 675 -25.27 -2.43 19.51
N LEU A 676 -23.92 -2.32 19.62
CA LEU A 676 -23.25 -1.00 19.77
C LEU A 676 -23.29 -0.25 18.43
N LEU A 677 -24.43 -0.29 17.74
CA LEU A 677 -24.84 0.76 16.84
C LEU A 677 -24.70 2.06 17.63
N HIS A 678 -23.76 2.90 17.22
CA HIS A 678 -23.99 4.30 17.47
C HIS A 678 -25.12 4.72 16.52
N LEU A 679 -26.36 4.73 17.01
CA LEU A 679 -27.52 5.40 16.39
C LEU A 679 -27.36 6.94 16.39
N GLY A 680 -26.12 7.44 16.38
CA GLY A 680 -25.84 8.83 16.08
C GLY A 680 -26.14 9.06 14.61
N ALA A 681 -26.86 10.14 14.30
CA ALA A 681 -27.23 10.49 12.93
C ALA A 681 -25.99 10.57 12.02
N LEU A 682 -25.83 9.56 11.17
CA LEU A 682 -25.02 9.49 9.95
C LEU A 682 -23.78 10.41 9.91
N ALA A 683 -22.92 10.24 10.90
CA ALA A 683 -21.68 10.98 11.03
C ALA A 683 -20.62 10.13 11.75
N ALA A 684 -20.16 9.05 11.11
CA ALA A 684 -18.88 8.44 11.44
C ALA A 684 -17.77 9.30 10.79
N PRO A 685 -17.02 10.15 11.53
CA PRO A 685 -16.26 11.22 10.87
C PRO A 685 -14.96 10.76 10.20
N ARG A 686 -14.61 9.46 10.34
CA ARG A 686 -13.33 8.87 9.95
C ARG A 686 -13.48 7.38 9.59
N CYS A 687 -13.74 7.11 8.31
CA CYS A 687 -13.16 5.93 7.68
C CYS A 687 -11.62 6.00 7.71
N TYR A 688 -10.95 4.88 7.42
CA TYR A 688 -9.50 4.70 7.53
C TYR A 688 -8.68 5.89 6.97
N PRO A 689 -7.54 6.29 7.59
CA PRO A 689 -6.68 7.36 7.07
C PRO A 689 -6.24 7.09 5.62
N GLY A 690 -6.92 7.73 4.67
CA GLY A 690 -6.79 7.47 3.23
C GLY A 690 -8.11 7.62 2.46
N GLN A 691 -9.26 7.43 3.09
CA GLN A 691 -10.59 7.58 2.46
C GLN A 691 -11.31 8.90 2.80
N GLU A 692 -10.57 9.99 3.00
CA GLU A 692 -11.15 11.26 3.47
C GLU A 692 -12.16 11.91 2.50
N LYS A 693 -12.24 11.45 1.24
CA LYS A 693 -13.12 12.00 0.18
C LYS A 693 -14.55 11.45 0.17
N HIS A 694 -14.82 10.35 0.88
CA HIS A 694 -16.19 9.87 1.05
C HIS A 694 -16.94 10.58 2.21
N LYS A 695 -16.31 11.58 2.86
CA LYS A 695 -16.96 12.41 3.89
C LYS A 695 -18.20 13.14 3.38
N ASP A 696 -18.20 13.55 2.11
CA ASP A 696 -19.31 14.30 1.51
C ASP A 696 -20.57 13.41 1.31
N TRP A 697 -20.37 12.10 1.13
CA TRP A 697 -21.45 11.11 1.09
C TRP A 697 -21.98 10.78 2.50
N HIS A 698 -21.11 10.69 3.52
CA HIS A 698 -21.58 10.59 4.90
C HIS A 698 -22.43 11.79 5.33
N ALA A 699 -22.08 13.00 4.86
CA ALA A 699 -22.82 14.23 5.17
C ALA A 699 -24.23 14.30 4.52
N THR A 700 -24.46 13.61 3.39
CA THR A 700 -25.72 13.66 2.64
C THR A 700 -26.77 12.68 3.14
N LEU A 701 -26.37 11.52 3.66
CA LEU A 701 -27.29 10.55 4.28
C LEU A 701 -28.02 11.11 5.53
N GLY A 702 -27.39 12.04 6.25
CA GLY A 702 -27.86 12.57 7.55
C GLY A 702 -28.94 13.66 7.48
N SER A 703 -29.96 13.56 6.63
CA SER A 703 -30.90 14.66 6.38
C SER A 703 -32.02 14.84 7.45
N ARG A 704 -31.67 15.28 8.65
CA ARG A 704 -32.46 16.30 9.39
C ARG A 704 -31.51 17.36 9.95
N ARG A 705 -31.89 18.63 9.79
CA ARG A 705 -30.96 19.78 9.69
C ARG A 705 -30.10 20.01 10.92
N LEU A 706 -28.79 20.13 10.70
CA LEU A 706 -27.77 20.57 11.66
C LEU A 706 -27.77 22.11 11.85
N SER A 707 -28.94 22.73 11.96
CA SER A 707 -29.07 24.18 12.21
C SER A 707 -29.12 24.55 13.70
N ASP A 708 -29.32 23.57 14.59
CA ASP A 708 -29.96 23.83 15.89
C ASP A 708 -29.10 23.54 17.15
N LEU A 709 -27.77 23.31 17.04
CA LEU A 709 -26.92 23.01 18.23
C LEU A 709 -25.60 23.78 18.33
N ASP A 710 -25.25 24.08 19.58
CA ASP A 710 -24.54 25.29 20.02
C ASP A 710 -22.99 25.18 20.12
N ALA A 711 -22.34 26.34 20.11
CA ALA A 711 -20.88 26.56 20.01
C ALA A 711 -20.04 25.86 21.09
N ALA A 712 -20.62 25.54 22.26
CA ALA A 712 -19.92 24.87 23.37
C ALA A 712 -19.35 23.49 22.99
N ALA A 713 -19.98 22.76 22.08
CA ALA A 713 -19.54 21.42 21.68
C ALA A 713 -18.19 21.44 20.91
N ARG A 714 -17.88 22.52 20.18
CA ARG A 714 -16.65 22.64 19.36
C ARG A 714 -15.36 22.65 20.17
N TRP A 715 -15.42 22.93 21.48
CA TRP A 715 -14.22 23.10 22.31
C TRP A 715 -13.59 21.77 22.79
N LYS A 716 -14.41 20.74 23.08
CA LYS A 716 -13.95 19.53 23.78
C LYS A 716 -13.10 18.56 22.93
N MET A 717 -13.23 18.55 21.60
CA MET A 717 -12.53 17.57 20.75
C MET A 717 -11.02 17.86 20.52
N ASN A 718 -10.54 19.07 20.82
CA ASN A 718 -9.15 19.49 20.54
C ASN A 718 -8.14 19.16 21.68
N ALA A 719 -8.52 18.34 22.66
CA ALA A 719 -7.83 18.26 23.96
C ALA A 719 -7.04 16.96 24.26
N MET A 720 -7.11 15.90 23.44
CA MET A 720 -6.38 14.65 23.73
C MET A 720 -4.86 14.77 23.46
N ARG A 721 -4.06 14.19 24.37
CA ARG A 721 -2.58 14.15 24.33
C ARG A 721 -2.10 12.72 24.62
N THR A 722 -1.10 12.25 23.89
CA THR A 722 -0.48 10.94 24.12
C THR A 722 0.39 10.99 25.37
N LEU A 723 0.14 10.13 26.36
CA LEU A 723 0.78 10.20 27.69
C LEU A 723 2.31 10.06 27.63
N LEU A 724 2.82 9.16 26.80
CA LEU A 724 4.25 8.90 26.60
C LEU A 724 4.50 8.43 25.15
N THR A 725 5.60 8.87 24.55
CA THR A 725 6.12 8.35 23.27
C THR A 725 7.65 8.33 23.34
N GLU A 726 8.27 7.27 22.84
CA GLU A 726 9.71 7.03 22.92
C GLU A 726 10.23 6.44 21.59
N GLU A 727 11.42 6.86 21.19
CA GLU A 727 12.17 6.35 20.04
C GLU A 727 13.61 6.00 20.48
N THR A 728 14.21 4.97 19.88
CA THR A 728 15.54 4.50 20.28
C THR A 728 16.48 4.27 19.09
N LEU A 729 17.75 4.60 19.28
CA LEU A 729 18.83 4.36 18.31
C LEU A 729 19.96 3.56 18.92
N LYS A 730 20.55 2.67 18.13
CA LYS A 730 21.77 1.93 18.49
C LYS A 730 23.00 2.77 18.15
N VAL A 731 23.96 2.86 19.07
CA VAL A 731 25.24 3.54 18.85
C VAL A 731 26.18 2.59 18.06
N PRO A 732 26.70 2.98 16.88
CA PRO A 732 27.59 2.11 16.11
C PRO A 732 28.91 1.80 16.80
N LYS A 733 29.49 0.63 16.47
CA LYS A 733 30.83 0.23 16.97
C LYS A 733 31.88 1.25 16.50
N GLY A 734 32.78 1.63 17.41
CA GLY A 734 33.85 2.61 17.14
C GLY A 734 33.44 4.08 17.19
N VAL A 735 32.18 4.37 17.55
CA VAL A 735 31.67 5.75 17.72
C VAL A 735 31.46 6.04 19.20
N LYS A 736 31.95 7.18 19.69
CA LYS A 736 31.73 7.64 21.07
C LYS A 736 30.73 8.80 21.07
N ILE A 737 29.60 8.61 21.73
CA ILE A 737 28.57 9.64 21.91
C ILE A 737 28.57 10.16 23.35
N THR A 738 28.29 11.45 23.54
CA THR A 738 28.03 12.09 24.83
C THR A 738 26.80 12.97 24.69
N ILE A 739 25.87 12.88 25.64
CA ILE A 739 24.65 13.70 25.67
C ILE A 739 24.63 14.48 26.98
N LYS A 740 24.65 15.82 26.89
CA LYS A 740 24.60 16.74 28.04
C LYS A 740 23.57 17.82 27.78
N SER A 741 22.52 17.91 28.60
CA SER A 741 21.46 18.92 28.47
C SER A 741 20.91 19.04 27.04
N LYS A 742 20.59 17.91 26.40
CA LYS A 742 20.13 17.77 25.01
C LYS A 742 21.10 18.21 23.91
N GLN A 743 22.35 18.56 24.24
CA GLN A 743 23.43 18.66 23.26
C GLN A 743 24.07 17.29 23.07
N VAL A 744 24.22 16.89 21.81
CA VAL A 744 24.80 15.60 21.39
C VAL A 744 26.16 15.87 20.76
N GLU A 745 27.21 15.26 21.32
CA GLU A 745 28.56 15.23 20.77
C GLU A 745 28.89 13.80 20.35
N VAL A 746 29.32 13.64 19.10
CA VAL A 746 29.67 12.36 18.47
C VAL A 746 31.10 12.43 17.98
N LYS A 747 31.93 11.45 18.34
CA LYS A 747 33.34 11.34 17.93
C LYS A 747 33.58 10.03 17.19
N GLY A 748 34.36 10.07 16.11
CA GLY A 748 34.73 8.90 15.32
C GLY A 748 35.92 9.13 14.38
N LYS A 749 36.12 8.22 13.42
CA LYS A 749 37.28 8.15 12.51
C LYS A 749 37.61 9.47 11.79
N HIS A 750 36.59 10.25 11.42
CA HIS A 750 36.72 11.47 10.63
C HIS A 750 36.42 12.75 11.42
N GLY A 751 36.57 12.71 12.74
CA GLY A 751 36.50 13.87 13.63
C GLY A 751 35.29 13.87 14.56
N ASP A 752 35.03 15.05 15.10
CA ASP A 752 34.01 15.29 16.13
C ASP A 752 32.89 16.18 15.56
N LEU A 753 31.64 15.76 15.74
CA LEU A 753 30.45 16.52 15.35
C LEU A 753 29.56 16.81 16.56
N LYS A 754 28.90 17.97 16.55
CA LYS A 754 28.03 18.45 17.63
C LYS A 754 26.68 18.92 17.08
N ARG A 755 25.58 18.63 17.80
CA ARG A 755 24.22 19.16 17.54
C ARG A 755 23.52 19.53 18.83
N ASP A 756 22.64 20.53 18.76
CA ASP A 756 21.91 21.07 19.91
C ASP A 756 20.40 20.89 19.74
N PHE A 757 19.78 20.11 20.62
CA PHE A 757 18.33 19.87 20.67
C PHE A 757 17.65 20.55 21.87
N LYS A 758 18.29 21.51 22.56
CA LYS A 758 17.73 22.23 23.72
C LYS A 758 16.39 22.91 23.43
N HIS A 759 16.22 23.39 22.20
CA HIS A 759 15.02 24.05 21.71
C HIS A 759 13.80 23.12 21.56
N LEU A 760 13.97 21.81 21.74
CA LEU A 760 12.93 20.80 21.60
C LEU A 760 12.44 20.29 22.97
N PRO A 761 11.12 20.05 23.16
CA PRO A 761 10.54 19.54 24.40
C PRO A 761 10.71 18.03 24.58
N ILE A 762 11.88 17.49 24.22
CA ILE A 762 12.21 16.06 24.35
C ILE A 762 13.09 15.81 25.58
N GLU A 763 13.02 14.61 26.15
CA GLU A 763 14.08 14.03 26.95
C GLU A 763 15.03 13.28 26.00
N LEU A 764 16.34 13.38 26.23
CA LEU A 764 17.34 12.72 25.42
C LEU A 764 18.48 12.24 26.32
N PHE A 765 18.68 10.93 26.39
CA PHE A 765 19.66 10.32 27.27
C PHE A 765 20.28 9.05 26.65
N LEU A 766 21.38 8.59 27.26
CA LEU A 766 22.02 7.34 26.90
C LEU A 766 21.48 6.22 27.80
N ALA A 767 21.04 5.13 27.18
CA ALA A 767 20.62 3.92 27.85
C ALA A 767 21.58 2.76 27.55
N ASP A 768 21.36 1.62 28.21
CA ASP A 768 22.02 0.34 27.88
C ASP A 768 23.57 0.43 27.97
N GLY A 769 24.06 1.11 29.02
CA GLY A 769 25.49 1.36 29.23
C GLY A 769 26.16 2.26 28.19
N GLY A 770 25.40 3.14 27.53
CA GLY A 770 25.90 4.00 26.46
C GLY A 770 25.78 3.41 25.05
N LYS A 771 25.21 2.21 24.90
CA LYS A 771 25.03 1.53 23.60
C LYS A 771 23.76 1.96 22.86
N LYS A 772 22.84 2.66 23.54
CA LYS A 772 21.60 3.19 22.93
C LYS A 772 21.42 4.67 23.27
N VAL A 773 20.90 5.43 22.31
CA VAL A 773 20.31 6.75 22.54
C VAL A 773 18.80 6.58 22.64
N VAL A 774 18.19 7.22 23.63
CA VAL A 774 16.73 7.21 23.82
C VAL A 774 16.23 8.66 23.75
N ALA A 775 15.26 8.89 22.87
CA ALA A 775 14.54 10.15 22.73
C ALA A 775 13.09 9.94 23.20
N ARG A 776 12.64 10.72 24.18
CA ARG A 776 11.35 10.51 24.86
C ARG A 776 10.55 11.81 24.96
N MET A 777 9.22 11.72 24.96
CA MET A 777 8.35 12.85 25.27
C MET A 777 7.07 12.40 26.01
N TYR A 778 6.64 13.18 27.02
CA TYR A 778 5.37 12.98 27.72
C TYR A 778 4.30 13.98 27.25
N PHE A 779 3.03 13.59 27.33
CA PHE A 779 1.85 14.40 26.97
C PHE A 779 1.94 15.02 25.56
N ALA A 780 2.54 14.29 24.62
CA ALA A 780 2.79 14.73 23.26
C ALA A 780 1.49 14.81 22.44
N LYS A 781 1.30 15.91 21.70
CA LYS A 781 0.34 15.96 20.58
C LYS A 781 0.95 15.23 19.37
N SER A 782 0.15 14.76 18.41
CA SER A 782 0.66 14.00 17.25
C SER A 782 1.81 14.70 16.49
N LYS A 783 1.71 16.02 16.28
CA LYS A 783 2.79 16.84 15.67
C LYS A 783 4.10 16.83 16.47
N GLN A 784 4.03 16.60 17.78
CA GLN A 784 5.20 16.52 18.66
C GLN A 784 5.82 15.11 18.67
N CYS A 785 5.02 14.04 18.51
CA CYS A 785 5.54 12.68 18.33
C CYS A 785 6.47 12.60 17.12
N SER A 786 6.12 13.25 16.00
CA SER A 786 6.97 13.31 14.79
C SER A 786 8.35 13.96 15.01
N MET A 787 8.53 14.76 16.05
CA MET A 787 9.80 15.43 16.35
C MET A 787 10.87 14.44 16.85
N LEU A 788 10.47 13.31 17.46
CA LEU A 788 11.39 12.27 17.94
C LEU A 788 12.16 11.65 16.77
N ASN A 789 11.46 11.27 15.70
CA ASN A 789 12.05 10.70 14.48
C ASN A 789 13.05 11.64 13.79
N THR A 790 12.77 12.95 13.78
CA THR A 790 13.71 13.96 13.25
C THR A 790 14.99 14.00 14.07
N VAL A 791 14.89 14.03 15.40
CA VAL A 791 16.06 14.06 16.30
C VAL A 791 16.90 12.80 16.13
N CYS A 792 16.26 11.64 16.07
CA CYS A 792 16.93 10.38 15.78
C CYS A 792 17.65 10.42 14.42
N SER A 793 17.00 10.91 13.35
CA SER A 793 17.61 11.02 12.02
C SER A 793 18.87 11.89 12.02
N HIS A 794 18.85 13.05 12.69
CA HIS A 794 20.05 13.89 12.81
C HIS A 794 21.17 13.17 13.57
N ILE A 795 20.86 12.43 14.65
CA ILE A 795 21.87 11.68 15.41
C ILE A 795 22.48 10.54 14.58
N SER A 796 21.69 9.87 13.73
CA SER A 796 22.19 8.87 12.79
C SER A 796 23.18 9.48 11.78
N ASN A 797 22.86 10.64 11.21
CA ASN A 797 23.74 11.34 10.27
C ASN A 797 25.07 11.76 10.90
N LEU A 798 25.10 12.08 12.21
CA LEU A 798 26.35 12.33 12.93
C LEU A 798 27.20 11.05 13.02
N PHE A 799 26.59 9.89 13.25
CA PHE A 799 27.30 8.61 13.30
C PHE A 799 27.94 8.27 11.94
N GLU A 800 27.17 8.36 10.85
CA GLU A 800 27.68 8.09 9.49
C GLU A 800 28.77 9.09 9.09
N GLY A 801 28.58 10.37 9.40
CA GLY A 801 29.52 11.45 9.11
C GLY A 801 30.90 11.27 9.75
N VAL A 802 30.95 10.88 11.02
CA VAL A 802 32.23 10.56 11.69
C VAL A 802 32.83 9.21 11.28
N GLN A 803 32.04 8.30 10.70
CA GLN A 803 32.51 6.97 10.31
C GLN A 803 33.03 6.87 8.87
N LYS A 804 32.41 7.61 7.92
CA LYS A 804 32.69 7.47 6.48
C LYS A 804 32.78 8.77 5.67
N LYS A 805 32.39 9.93 6.22
CA LYS A 805 32.18 11.21 5.50
C LYS A 805 31.08 11.16 4.43
N PHE A 806 30.67 12.34 3.98
CA PHE A 806 29.74 12.55 2.87
C PHE A 806 30.46 13.13 1.65
N GLU A 807 29.93 12.82 0.48
CA GLU A 807 30.44 13.28 -0.81
C GLU A 807 29.27 13.76 -1.70
N TYR A 808 29.48 14.87 -2.38
CA TYR A 808 28.59 15.46 -3.38
C TYR A 808 29.40 15.67 -4.66
N LYS A 809 28.98 15.03 -5.76
CA LYS A 809 29.57 15.23 -7.09
C LYS A 809 28.75 16.26 -7.83
N LEU A 810 29.41 17.25 -8.44
CA LEU A 810 28.78 18.29 -9.23
C LEU A 810 29.36 18.32 -10.64
N ARG A 811 28.50 18.34 -11.65
CA ARG A 811 28.84 18.45 -13.06
C ARG A 811 28.80 19.89 -13.55
N LEU A 812 29.82 20.28 -14.29
CA LEU A 812 29.86 21.51 -15.07
C LEU A 812 29.13 21.21 -16.38
N VAL A 813 27.95 21.80 -16.56
CA VAL A 813 27.13 21.68 -17.77
C VAL A 813 27.26 22.97 -18.54
N TYR A 814 27.52 22.90 -19.84
CA TYR A 814 27.58 24.06 -20.72
C TYR A 814 27.22 23.67 -22.16
N ALA A 815 26.58 24.60 -22.88
CA ALA A 815 26.20 24.47 -24.28
C ALA A 815 26.74 25.62 -25.14
N HIS A 816 26.99 26.79 -24.54
CA HIS A 816 27.40 27.99 -25.27
C HIS A 816 28.89 28.29 -25.11
N PHE A 817 29.40 28.25 -23.88
CA PHE A 817 30.78 28.64 -23.56
C PHE A 817 31.36 27.70 -22.49
N PRO A 818 32.52 27.06 -22.72
CA PRO A 818 33.12 26.16 -21.75
C PRO A 818 33.40 26.82 -20.40
N ILE A 819 32.78 26.29 -19.34
CA ILE A 819 32.97 26.77 -17.96
C ILE A 819 34.31 26.25 -17.44
N ASN A 820 35.19 27.17 -17.05
CA ASN A 820 36.50 26.82 -16.50
C ASN A 820 36.49 26.98 -14.98
N VAL A 821 36.82 25.90 -14.27
CA VAL A 821 36.96 25.89 -12.81
C VAL A 821 38.42 25.83 -12.41
N ASN A 822 38.82 26.69 -11.46
CA ASN A 822 40.10 26.62 -10.77
C ASN A 822 39.87 26.42 -9.27
N ILE A 823 40.70 25.61 -8.62
CA ILE A 823 40.57 25.29 -7.19
C ILE A 823 41.84 25.76 -6.49
N ILE A 824 41.68 26.64 -5.51
CA ILE A 824 42.77 27.30 -4.79
C ILE A 824 42.65 27.10 -3.28
N ASN A 825 43.67 27.51 -2.53
CA ASN A 825 43.74 27.37 -1.07
C ASN A 825 43.56 25.92 -0.56
N GLY A 826 44.05 24.93 -1.32
CA GLY A 826 44.00 23.52 -0.95
C GLY A 826 42.57 22.96 -0.86
N GLY A 827 41.74 23.24 -1.87
CA GLY A 827 40.36 22.75 -1.93
C GLY A 827 39.36 23.53 -1.07
N LYS A 828 39.74 24.71 -0.55
CA LYS A 828 38.85 25.55 0.30
C LYS A 828 38.16 26.67 -0.46
N THR A 829 38.60 26.98 -1.67
CA THR A 829 38.02 28.03 -2.51
C THR A 829 37.99 27.56 -3.96
N ILE A 830 36.87 27.78 -4.62
CA ILE A 830 36.65 27.49 -6.04
C ILE A 830 36.40 28.79 -6.79
N GLU A 831 37.15 29.01 -7.86
CA GLU A 831 36.95 30.09 -8.83
C GLU A 831 36.32 29.51 -10.09
N ILE A 832 35.28 30.17 -10.59
CA ILE A 832 34.52 29.75 -11.76
C ILE A 832 34.60 30.88 -12.79
N ARG A 833 35.04 30.55 -13.99
CA ARG A 833 35.45 31.49 -15.05
C ARG A 833 34.74 31.13 -16.35
N ASN A 834 34.55 32.14 -17.22
CA ASN A 834 33.92 32.00 -18.54
C ASN A 834 32.47 31.48 -18.51
N PHE A 835 31.78 31.61 -17.38
CA PHE A 835 30.37 31.27 -17.26
C PHE A 835 29.55 32.15 -18.21
N LEU A 836 28.80 31.54 -19.15
CA LEU A 836 28.04 32.24 -20.21
C LEU A 836 28.87 33.24 -21.04
N GLY A 837 30.19 33.06 -21.14
CA GLY A 837 31.10 33.97 -21.85
C GLY A 837 31.44 35.26 -21.08
N GLU A 838 31.06 35.36 -19.81
CA GLU A 838 31.37 36.53 -18.97
C GLU A 838 32.87 36.59 -18.62
N LYS A 839 33.42 37.82 -18.63
CA LYS A 839 34.78 38.10 -18.11
C LYS A 839 34.87 38.09 -16.58
N VAL A 840 33.76 37.87 -15.87
CA VAL A 840 33.67 37.89 -14.41
C VAL A 840 34.15 36.56 -13.83
N VAL A 841 35.05 36.61 -12.84
CA VAL A 841 35.44 35.44 -12.04
C VAL A 841 34.53 35.35 -10.82
N ARG A 842 33.89 34.20 -10.64
CA ARG A 842 32.95 33.93 -9.54
C ARG A 842 33.64 33.05 -8.50
N THR A 843 33.78 33.54 -7.27
CA THR A 843 34.55 32.85 -6.21
C THR A 843 33.64 32.38 -5.09
N VAL A 844 33.75 31.09 -4.72
CA VAL A 844 32.98 30.47 -3.63
C VAL A 844 33.93 29.85 -2.62
N HIS A 845 33.71 30.11 -1.33
CA HIS A 845 34.48 29.53 -0.24
C HIS A 845 33.71 28.35 0.37
N MET A 846 34.41 27.23 0.64
CA MET A 846 33.84 26.06 1.29
C MET A 846 33.62 26.32 2.79
N LEU A 847 32.61 25.67 3.36
CA LEU A 847 32.29 25.77 4.78
C LEU A 847 33.33 24.98 5.62
N PRO A 848 33.49 25.29 6.92
CA PRO A 848 34.47 24.62 7.77
C PRO A 848 34.33 23.09 7.73
N GLY A 849 35.43 22.37 7.51
CA GLY A 849 35.43 20.90 7.41
C GLY A 849 35.02 20.33 6.04
N VAL A 850 34.76 21.19 5.04
CA VAL A 850 34.42 20.79 3.67
C VAL A 850 35.56 21.15 2.71
N THR A 851 35.91 20.23 1.80
CA THR A 851 36.84 20.47 0.68
C THR A 851 36.16 20.27 -0.66
N VAL A 852 36.68 20.89 -1.71
CA VAL A 852 36.29 20.67 -3.12
C VAL A 852 37.51 20.33 -3.96
N GLU A 853 37.39 19.30 -4.80
CA GLU A 853 38.45 18.78 -5.68
C GLU A 853 37.88 18.56 -7.10
N LYS A 854 38.74 18.43 -8.12
CA LYS A 854 38.30 18.01 -9.47
C LYS A 854 38.23 16.48 -9.53
N SER A 855 37.21 15.94 -10.18
CA SER A 855 37.09 14.49 -10.37
C SER A 855 38.20 14.00 -11.31
N SER A 856 38.97 12.99 -10.89
CA SER A 856 40.06 12.40 -11.68
C SER A 856 39.56 11.43 -12.75
N SER A 857 38.43 10.77 -12.49
CA SER A 857 37.80 9.80 -13.39
C SER A 857 36.99 10.44 -14.52
N THR A 858 36.60 11.71 -14.34
CA THR A 858 35.45 12.28 -15.03
C THR A 858 35.71 13.73 -15.40
N LYS A 859 35.77 14.01 -16.71
CA LYS A 859 35.88 15.38 -17.22
C LYS A 859 34.65 16.20 -16.81
N ASP A 860 34.88 17.48 -16.53
CA ASP A 860 33.85 18.48 -16.21
C ASP A 860 33.00 18.10 -14.98
N GLU A 861 33.66 17.53 -13.96
CA GLU A 861 33.09 17.19 -12.66
C GLU A 861 34.01 17.67 -11.51
N ILE A 862 33.39 18.15 -10.43
CA ILE A 862 34.03 18.48 -9.15
C ILE A 862 33.36 17.69 -8.02
N VAL A 863 34.10 17.45 -6.94
CA VAL A 863 33.69 16.62 -5.82
C VAL A 863 33.84 17.43 -4.54
N VAL A 864 32.74 17.64 -3.82
CA VAL A 864 32.67 18.32 -2.52
C VAL A 864 32.56 17.25 -1.42
N SER A 865 33.45 17.26 -0.43
CA SER A 865 33.47 16.23 0.62
C SER A 865 33.73 16.78 2.02
N GLY A 866 33.21 16.11 3.05
CA GLY A 866 33.34 16.51 4.45
C GLY A 866 32.56 15.59 5.40
N SER A 867 32.77 15.70 6.71
CA SER A 867 32.12 14.83 7.70
C SER A 867 30.69 15.25 8.09
N ASP A 868 30.29 16.50 7.83
CA ASP A 868 28.95 17.00 8.14
C ASP A 868 28.11 17.14 6.86
N ILE A 869 27.05 16.33 6.72
CA ILE A 869 26.16 16.33 5.55
C ILE A 869 25.53 17.69 5.28
N GLU A 870 25.16 18.44 6.33
CA GLU A 870 24.53 19.75 6.17
C GLU A 870 25.53 20.80 5.68
N LEU A 871 26.81 20.71 6.09
CA LEU A 871 27.86 21.60 5.57
C LEU A 871 28.23 21.24 4.13
N CYS A 872 28.34 19.95 3.78
CA CYS A 872 28.62 19.50 2.42
C CYS A 872 27.50 19.89 1.44
N GLY A 873 26.24 19.68 1.82
CA GLY A 873 25.08 20.10 1.04
C GLY A 873 25.01 21.61 0.86
N ARG A 874 25.27 22.39 1.92
CA ARG A 874 25.30 23.87 1.84
C ARG A 874 26.46 24.40 0.98
N SER A 875 27.66 23.82 1.07
CA SER A 875 28.77 24.21 0.18
C SER A 875 28.48 23.86 -1.28
N SER A 876 27.87 22.71 -1.56
CA SER A 876 27.42 22.36 -2.91
C SER A 876 26.35 23.32 -3.44
N ALA A 877 25.40 23.72 -2.59
CA ALA A 877 24.38 24.70 -2.93
C ALA A 877 24.98 26.10 -3.23
N LEU A 878 25.99 26.55 -2.48
CA LEU A 878 26.69 27.81 -2.75
C LEU A 878 27.40 27.81 -4.11
N ILE A 879 28.01 26.69 -4.51
CA ILE A 879 28.60 26.54 -5.85
C ILE A 879 27.51 26.65 -6.91
N HIS A 880 26.43 25.88 -6.79
CA HIS A 880 25.32 25.91 -7.74
C HIS A 880 24.69 27.30 -7.87
N GLN A 881 24.39 27.95 -6.75
CA GLN A 881 23.80 29.31 -6.71
C GLN A 881 24.68 30.36 -7.36
N SER A 882 26.01 30.21 -7.31
CA SER A 882 26.94 31.12 -7.98
C SER A 882 26.85 31.04 -9.52
N CYS A 883 26.38 29.92 -10.06
CA CYS A 883 26.28 29.63 -11.51
C CYS A 883 24.84 29.45 -11.98
N LEU A 884 23.87 30.11 -11.31
CA LEU A 884 22.51 30.19 -11.82
C LEU A 884 22.44 31.16 -13.00
N CYS A 885 21.98 30.67 -14.16
CA CYS A 885 21.58 31.54 -15.26
C CYS A 885 20.35 32.36 -14.85
N LYS A 886 20.43 33.69 -14.92
CA LYS A 886 19.36 34.62 -14.55
C LYS A 886 19.04 35.58 -15.69
N LYS A 887 17.80 36.09 -15.73
CA LYS A 887 17.27 36.96 -16.80
C LYS A 887 17.46 36.40 -18.24
N LYS A 888 17.51 35.07 -18.41
CA LYS A 888 17.53 34.35 -19.70
C LYS A 888 16.63 33.12 -19.63
N ASP A 889 16.16 32.63 -20.78
CA ASP A 889 15.39 31.38 -20.85
C ASP A 889 16.30 30.18 -20.53
N ILE A 890 16.12 29.62 -19.33
CA ILE A 890 16.87 28.47 -18.82
C ILE A 890 16.66 27.19 -19.64
N ARG A 891 15.66 27.13 -20.54
CA ARG A 891 15.49 26.02 -21.48
C ARG A 891 16.48 26.09 -22.65
N LYS A 892 17.00 27.28 -22.92
CA LYS A 892 18.08 27.51 -23.90
C LYS A 892 19.43 27.53 -23.21
N PHE A 893 19.58 28.33 -22.16
CA PHE A 893 20.82 28.49 -21.39
C PHE A 893 20.85 27.57 -20.15
N LEU A 894 21.09 26.28 -20.37
CA LEU A 894 21.27 25.26 -19.32
C LEU A 894 22.71 25.23 -18.74
N ASP A 895 23.54 26.19 -19.10
CA ASP A 895 24.91 26.32 -18.60
C ASP A 895 24.89 26.57 -17.07
N GLY A 896 25.62 25.77 -16.29
CA GLY A 896 25.62 25.80 -14.82
C GLY A 896 26.47 24.72 -14.18
N ILE A 897 26.56 24.71 -12.85
CA ILE A 897 27.19 23.62 -12.08
C ILE A 897 26.13 22.95 -11.20
N TYR A 898 25.87 21.66 -11.41
CA TYR A 898 24.72 20.94 -10.83
C TYR A 898 25.15 19.68 -10.08
N VAL A 899 24.54 19.39 -8.92
CA VAL A 899 24.78 18.12 -8.20
C VAL A 899 24.28 16.95 -9.06
N SER A 900 25.18 16.02 -9.42
CA SER A 900 24.88 14.81 -10.19
C SER A 900 24.60 13.60 -9.28
N SER A 901 25.29 13.51 -8.14
CA SER A 901 25.08 12.47 -7.14
C SER A 901 25.54 12.95 -5.76
N HIS A 902 24.97 12.39 -4.70
CA HIS A 902 25.41 12.59 -3.33
C HIS A 902 25.25 11.30 -2.53
N GLY A 903 26.03 11.16 -1.46
CA GLY A 903 25.91 10.02 -0.55
C GLY A 903 27.00 10.01 0.52
N VAL A 904 27.08 8.90 1.24
CA VAL A 904 28.22 8.57 2.08
C VAL A 904 29.40 8.21 1.17
N LYS A 905 30.61 8.65 1.50
CA LYS A 905 31.80 8.32 0.71
C LYS A 905 32.12 6.83 0.91
N GLU A 906 32.21 6.10 -0.20
CA GLU A 906 32.73 4.73 -0.21
C GLU A 906 34.26 4.81 -0.08
N GLU A 907 34.83 4.13 0.92
CA GLU A 907 36.27 3.99 1.15
C GLU A 907 36.84 2.76 0.44
#